data_AF-A0AB35HLE6-F1
#
_entry.id   AF-A0AB35HLE6-F1
#
_cell.length_a   1.000
_cell.length_b   1.000
_cell.length_c   1.000
_cell.angle_alpha   90.00
_cell.angle_beta   90.00
_cell.angle_gamma   90.00
#
_symmetry.space_group_name_H-M   'P 1'
#
loop_
_entity.id
_entity.type
_entity.pdbx_description
1 polymer ?
#
loop_
_entity_poly.entity_id
_entity_poly.type
_entity_poly.pdbx_seq_one_letter_code
_entity_poly.pdbx_strand_id
1 'polypeptide(L)'
;MKTKFMGVAAALTVALALVFGVAVLGALPSLPAPTAQAQQATTIPVSPAKRDFNNTTTVNSYTFTVDADATMNSFDFTVTGNYFLIGYDLKVNGASVKSETLAASQKLPYSKSITGLNRVLKKGDTIDLQLQFNNPRVQGSVTITPKGTLGGGTTQPEPDPDPEPGTSVTPAAPTAVDPATAPSCVEKGYINIPDTKGVDYFIGGERKPAGQHFYEGQKATVKVTAKPQNGYQFAAGAKTEWSFDFSGEVKDCSDSSEDPKPPAVEGRHFDAIGHEFAVKADPVDPTKPNAFTAKVTAESHMKYATVRIETDATFLDPQKYNLTLDQIEPGVTLQKRNVNIGNGFITMDVVPVKDGKPVDSAVVPKDAVFTFTNNLSENKNLKVGLDVYGANESTPKPPEIISQPYGAQWVNGRVPNPPMPQRCGLRIALVADLSTSLRYADTNGFEASKKAANAFIDSLQGTPAELGIYNFASGGPANQAGTTHGQNPPYISMLSEQGVQRAKDVVKNWSYNENNSATNWEAGLKQVKDHDYDVVYFITDGMPTTSSTIKSKGLGGEFVQASALNDAIKAANELKAAGTRVVPIMVDLTLGGNTGKDWVVEQDYVLKDIKRIGLNAEVPQQPGVYYKINSGIQAAREANYNDKERKGTNESGELIMANLERAAKLAPNRALQVFERLPNGKSETVTSNMSRWTYGARGVKTMGEDISGTGDTVKVSNYSNLAEQMKTIAQDVTTRCNGAVTVKKRIVDENGKVLEDGAPGWEFTLSAGSQDIIDPGNGELVRRSLKATSSADRDLGTASWNIMSEQEQQLTLVETQQPGFNLYKRNDKNAVCTETRDGVTKPVEVTNDGEFGFKVKMSEKDKKLSSVSCVVDNYKQPETPPGKLTFKKAQYDGDKIVEMSGLGGATFKIYPSKGGQPDYSAGELYTIKPGQESIEVKTTGTFFLVETKAPKGLNLLAQPVEFQISVDEQTKQYKISAVSTSSGQIQVSGQGDKMILQVADTTAGKLPKTGGYGVALVGLIGAVLAGAGLLLGRRKTA
;
A
#
# COMPACT_ATOMS: atom_id res chain seq x y z
N MET A 1 -10.91 64.38 -7.52
CA MET A 1 -10.11 64.83 -8.68
C MET A 1 -10.25 63.72 -9.73
N LYS A 2 -10.78 63.89 -10.96
CA LYS A 2 -10.27 64.67 -12.12
C LYS A 2 -8.78 64.33 -12.36
N THR A 3 -8.29 63.80 -13.49
CA THR A 3 -8.74 63.69 -14.92
C THR A 3 -8.10 62.42 -15.58
N LYS A 4 -8.76 61.63 -16.45
CA LYS A 4 -8.91 61.74 -17.93
C LYS A 4 -7.67 62.19 -18.75
N PHE A 5 -7.23 61.35 -19.71
CA PHE A 5 -6.72 61.58 -21.10
C PHE A 5 -6.37 60.17 -21.66
N MET A 6 -6.85 59.60 -22.80
CA MET A 6 -6.83 60.00 -24.23
C MET A 6 -5.41 60.32 -24.77
N GLY A 7 -4.89 59.71 -25.85
CA GLY A 7 -5.35 58.59 -26.70
C GLY A 7 -4.51 58.43 -28.00
N VAL A 8 -4.95 57.52 -28.88
CA VAL A 8 -4.87 57.56 -30.38
C VAL A 8 -3.60 57.09 -31.14
N ALA A 9 -3.81 56.03 -31.93
CA ALA A 9 -3.33 55.63 -33.28
C ALA A 9 -2.00 56.13 -33.90
N ALA A 10 -1.30 55.23 -34.62
CA ALA A 10 -1.30 55.17 -36.10
C ALA A 10 -0.48 53.96 -36.64
N ALA A 11 -0.67 53.59 -37.92
CA ALA A 11 -0.02 52.46 -38.61
C ALA A 11 0.81 52.91 -39.82
N LEU A 12 1.74 52.06 -40.32
CA LEU A 12 2.22 51.96 -41.72
C LEU A 12 3.15 50.70 -41.80
N THR A 13 2.95 49.59 -42.55
CA THR A 13 2.91 49.23 -44.00
C THR A 13 4.23 49.16 -44.81
N VAL A 14 4.30 48.12 -45.67
CA VAL A 14 5.22 47.85 -46.83
C VAL A 14 6.64 47.30 -46.51
N ALA A 15 7.33 46.53 -47.37
CA ALA A 15 7.10 45.20 -48.01
C ALA A 15 8.27 44.87 -48.99
N LEU A 16 8.49 43.58 -49.34
CA LEU A 16 9.27 43.06 -50.50
C LEU A 16 10.82 43.30 -50.51
N ALA A 17 11.72 42.51 -51.15
CA ALA A 17 11.66 41.19 -51.82
C ALA A 17 13.08 40.65 -52.21
N LEU A 18 13.21 39.33 -52.51
CA LEU A 18 14.00 38.70 -53.63
C LEU A 18 15.57 38.80 -53.67
N VAL A 19 16.40 37.84 -54.14
CA VAL A 19 16.31 36.40 -54.58
C VAL A 19 17.69 35.67 -54.56
N PHE A 20 17.66 34.32 -54.71
CA PHE A 20 18.44 33.44 -55.64
C PHE A 20 19.65 32.56 -55.19
N GLY A 21 19.47 31.24 -55.39
CA GLY A 21 20.46 30.30 -55.97
C GLY A 21 21.02 29.20 -55.03
N VAL A 22 21.39 27.97 -55.46
CA VAL A 22 21.14 27.10 -56.64
C VAL A 22 21.33 25.64 -56.15
N ALA A 23 20.72 24.62 -56.80
CA ALA A 23 20.82 23.19 -56.43
C ALA A 23 22.00 22.43 -57.10
N VAL A 24 22.32 21.19 -56.64
CA VAL A 24 22.63 19.98 -57.46
C VAL A 24 22.91 18.72 -56.57
N LEU A 25 22.80 17.53 -57.17
CA LEU A 25 22.67 16.17 -56.59
C LEU A 25 23.96 15.38 -56.28
N GLY A 26 23.79 14.30 -55.48
CA GLY A 26 24.54 13.01 -55.54
C GLY A 26 25.15 12.55 -54.20
N ALA A 27 25.19 11.26 -53.81
CA ALA A 27 24.54 10.01 -54.27
C ALA A 27 24.60 8.94 -53.13
N LEU A 28 23.78 7.88 -53.18
CA LEU A 28 23.69 6.76 -52.19
C LEU A 28 24.85 5.74 -52.36
N PRO A 29 25.31 5.08 -51.27
CA PRO A 29 24.65 3.88 -50.70
C PRO A 29 24.66 3.88 -49.13
N SER A 30 24.23 2.88 -48.33
CA SER A 30 23.66 1.52 -48.50
C SER A 30 22.75 1.16 -47.30
N LEU A 31 21.88 0.14 -47.42
CA LEU A 31 21.05 -0.40 -46.32
C LEU A 31 21.82 -1.35 -45.38
N PRO A 32 21.60 -1.27 -44.06
CA PRO A 32 21.52 -2.41 -43.16
C PRO A 32 20.05 -2.84 -42.94
N ALA A 33 19.81 -4.14 -42.78
CA ALA A 33 18.47 -4.70 -42.60
C ALA A 33 17.80 -4.31 -41.27
N PRO A 34 16.45 -4.33 -41.17
CA PRO A 34 15.77 -4.14 -39.88
C PRO A 34 16.09 -5.30 -38.92
N THR A 35 16.69 -4.98 -37.78
CA THR A 35 16.79 -5.91 -36.64
C THR A 35 15.43 -6.04 -35.96
N ALA A 36 14.99 -7.28 -35.76
CA ALA A 36 13.65 -7.60 -35.26
C ALA A 36 13.37 -7.04 -33.85
N GLN A 37 12.15 -6.51 -33.65
CA GLN A 37 11.62 -6.20 -32.32
C GLN A 37 11.27 -7.51 -31.58
N ALA A 38 11.66 -7.61 -30.31
CA ALA A 38 11.42 -8.79 -29.50
C ALA A 38 9.96 -8.85 -28.99
N GLN A 39 9.22 -9.88 -29.40
CA GLN A 39 7.94 -10.24 -28.77
C GLN A 39 8.18 -10.76 -27.34
N GLN A 40 7.32 -10.35 -26.40
CA GLN A 40 7.35 -10.87 -25.03
C GLN A 40 6.99 -12.37 -25.02
N ALA A 41 7.88 -13.21 -24.47
CA ALA A 41 7.70 -14.65 -24.44
C ALA A 41 6.73 -15.10 -23.33
N THR A 42 5.69 -15.86 -23.70
CA THR A 42 4.74 -16.51 -22.79
C THR A 42 5.27 -17.85 -22.26
N THR A 43 4.87 -18.28 -21.06
CA THR A 43 5.25 -19.61 -20.54
C THR A 43 4.55 -20.72 -21.33
N ILE A 44 5.31 -21.73 -21.75
CA ILE A 44 4.82 -22.91 -22.46
C ILE A 44 4.44 -23.98 -21.42
N PRO A 45 3.22 -24.54 -21.44
CA PRO A 45 2.81 -25.54 -20.46
C PRO A 45 3.52 -26.88 -20.71
N VAL A 46 3.97 -27.50 -19.62
CA VAL A 46 4.68 -28.78 -19.62
C VAL A 46 4.24 -29.65 -18.45
N SER A 47 4.07 -30.95 -18.72
CA SER A 47 3.64 -31.94 -17.73
C SER A 47 4.69 -33.02 -17.49
N PRO A 48 5.16 -33.22 -16.25
CA PRO A 48 5.06 -32.28 -15.12
C PRO A 48 5.95 -31.04 -15.33
N ALA A 49 5.74 -29.93 -14.60
CA ALA A 49 6.66 -28.78 -14.60
C ALA A 49 7.84 -28.92 -13.60
N LYS A 50 7.72 -29.86 -12.65
CA LYS A 50 8.73 -30.20 -11.63
C LYS A 50 8.86 -31.72 -11.51
N ARG A 51 10.09 -32.23 -11.32
CA ARG A 51 10.36 -33.61 -10.90
C ARG A 51 11.33 -33.63 -9.71
N ASP A 52 10.95 -34.34 -8.66
CA ASP A 52 11.88 -34.74 -7.59
C ASP A 52 12.66 -36.00 -8.03
N PHE A 53 13.91 -36.14 -7.60
CA PHE A 53 14.80 -37.23 -8.04
C PHE A 53 15.71 -37.79 -6.95
N ASN A 54 16.12 -39.05 -7.15
CA ASN A 54 17.15 -39.75 -6.38
C ASN A 54 18.03 -40.55 -7.37
N ASN A 55 19.18 -39.98 -7.74
CA ASN A 55 19.99 -40.45 -8.86
C ASN A 55 20.94 -41.58 -8.47
N THR A 56 20.98 -42.67 -9.22
CA THR A 56 21.95 -43.75 -8.96
C THR A 56 23.30 -43.56 -9.67
N THR A 57 23.38 -42.66 -10.66
CA THR A 57 24.59 -42.41 -11.48
C THR A 57 24.97 -40.92 -11.48
N THR A 58 26.11 -40.58 -12.11
CA THR A 58 26.55 -39.18 -12.27
C THR A 58 25.86 -38.42 -13.41
N VAL A 59 25.24 -39.09 -14.39
CA VAL A 59 24.57 -38.45 -15.53
C VAL A 59 23.14 -38.98 -15.63
N ASN A 60 22.15 -38.12 -15.43
CA ASN A 60 20.74 -38.53 -15.36
C ASN A 60 19.89 -37.56 -16.20
N SER A 61 18.85 -38.06 -16.87
CA SER A 61 17.98 -37.26 -17.74
C SER A 61 16.58 -37.13 -17.17
N TYR A 62 16.01 -35.93 -17.23
CA TYR A 62 14.64 -35.66 -16.78
C TYR A 62 13.78 -35.19 -17.95
N THR A 63 12.80 -36.02 -18.29
CA THR A 63 11.89 -35.80 -19.42
C THR A 63 10.63 -35.06 -18.97
N PHE A 64 10.25 -34.05 -19.73
CA PHE A 64 9.03 -33.27 -19.54
C PHE A 64 8.27 -33.23 -20.87
N THR A 65 6.95 -33.40 -20.84
CA THR A 65 6.14 -33.42 -22.06
C THR A 65 5.53 -32.04 -22.31
N VAL A 66 5.55 -31.60 -23.56
CA VAL A 66 4.96 -30.31 -23.99
C VAL A 66 3.44 -30.44 -24.14
N ASP A 67 2.67 -29.61 -23.44
CA ASP A 67 1.20 -29.75 -23.36
C ASP A 67 0.42 -28.98 -24.45
N ALA A 68 1.10 -28.10 -25.17
CA ALA A 68 0.56 -27.31 -26.28
C ALA A 68 1.64 -27.05 -27.34
N ASP A 69 1.25 -27.02 -28.62
CA ASP A 69 2.10 -26.53 -29.70
C ASP A 69 2.69 -25.16 -29.32
N ALA A 70 3.98 -24.94 -29.62
CA ALA A 70 4.71 -23.74 -29.24
C ALA A 70 5.95 -23.49 -30.11
N THR A 71 6.52 -22.30 -30.01
CA THR A 71 7.92 -22.03 -30.37
C THR A 71 8.62 -21.54 -29.12
N MET A 72 9.54 -22.34 -28.58
CA MET A 72 10.32 -22.04 -27.38
C MET A 72 11.49 -21.12 -27.73
N ASN A 73 11.41 -19.88 -27.25
CA ASN A 73 12.40 -18.83 -27.49
C ASN A 73 13.46 -18.81 -26.37
N SER A 74 13.06 -19.17 -25.14
CA SER A 74 13.97 -19.38 -24.01
C SER A 74 13.53 -20.54 -23.12
N PHE A 75 14.44 -21.03 -22.30
CA PHE A 75 14.21 -22.12 -21.35
C PHE A 75 14.89 -21.80 -20.03
N ASP A 76 14.09 -21.66 -18.98
CA ASP A 76 14.61 -21.50 -17.62
C ASP A 76 14.55 -22.85 -16.91
N PHE A 77 15.56 -23.16 -16.10
CA PHE A 77 15.49 -24.29 -15.18
C PHE A 77 16.16 -23.98 -13.84
N THR A 78 15.71 -24.69 -12.81
CA THR A 78 16.31 -24.68 -11.47
C THR A 78 16.52 -26.12 -11.01
N VAL A 79 17.70 -26.40 -10.48
CA VAL A 79 18.08 -27.67 -9.86
C VAL A 79 18.35 -27.41 -8.38
N THR A 80 17.78 -28.24 -7.51
CA THR A 80 18.08 -28.26 -6.06
C THR A 80 18.69 -29.61 -5.69
N GLY A 81 19.44 -29.69 -4.59
CA GLY A 81 20.03 -30.93 -4.11
C GLY A 81 21.30 -30.71 -3.27
N ASN A 82 21.88 -31.80 -2.78
CA ASN A 82 22.94 -31.77 -1.76
C ASN A 82 24.39 -31.85 -2.31
N TYR A 83 24.58 -31.83 -3.63
CA TYR A 83 25.88 -32.01 -4.31
C TYR A 83 26.09 -30.98 -5.43
N PHE A 84 27.15 -31.12 -6.22
CA PHE A 84 27.58 -30.14 -7.21
C PHE A 84 27.14 -30.55 -8.62
N LEU A 85 26.63 -29.59 -9.39
CA LEU A 85 26.26 -29.77 -10.80
C LEU A 85 27.42 -29.31 -11.68
N ILE A 86 27.99 -30.21 -12.47
CA ILE A 86 29.19 -29.97 -13.28
C ILE A 86 28.90 -29.88 -14.79
N GLY A 87 27.64 -30.04 -15.19
CA GLY A 87 27.21 -29.77 -16.55
C GLY A 87 25.73 -30.09 -16.77
N TYR A 88 25.20 -29.59 -17.87
CA TYR A 88 23.87 -29.96 -18.36
C TYR A 88 23.83 -30.03 -19.89
N ASP A 89 22.87 -30.76 -20.42
CA ASP A 89 22.52 -30.84 -21.83
C ASP A 89 20.99 -30.84 -21.98
N LEU A 90 20.46 -29.73 -22.50
CA LEU A 90 19.05 -29.56 -22.86
C LEU A 90 18.81 -30.14 -24.25
N LYS A 91 17.93 -31.15 -24.33
CA LYS A 91 17.51 -31.79 -25.57
C LYS A 91 16.02 -31.60 -25.81
N VAL A 92 15.64 -31.61 -27.08
CA VAL A 92 14.23 -31.61 -27.53
C VAL A 92 14.07 -32.80 -28.47
N ASN A 93 13.10 -33.68 -28.21
CA ASN A 93 12.90 -34.94 -28.93
C ASN A 93 14.21 -35.75 -29.09
N GLY A 94 15.02 -35.80 -28.03
CA GLY A 94 16.33 -36.47 -28.00
C GLY A 94 17.50 -35.72 -28.68
N ALA A 95 17.26 -34.65 -29.44
CA ALA A 95 18.32 -33.86 -30.09
C ALA A 95 18.85 -32.76 -29.15
N SER A 96 20.17 -32.68 -28.95
CA SER A 96 20.80 -31.63 -28.13
C SER A 96 20.58 -30.24 -28.75
N VAL A 97 20.05 -29.33 -27.93
CA VAL A 97 19.74 -27.94 -28.28
C VAL A 97 20.74 -27.00 -27.60
N LYS A 98 21.10 -27.25 -26.34
CA LYS A 98 22.10 -26.46 -25.62
C LYS A 98 22.72 -27.26 -24.47
N SER A 99 24.04 -27.42 -24.50
CA SER A 99 24.82 -27.95 -23.38
C SER A 99 25.83 -26.91 -22.84
N GLU A 100 26.23 -27.09 -21.58
CA GLU A 100 27.24 -26.29 -20.90
C GLU A 100 27.95 -27.17 -19.84
N THR A 101 29.28 -27.12 -19.81
CA THR A 101 30.08 -27.70 -18.72
C THR A 101 30.34 -26.62 -17.66
N LEU A 102 30.06 -26.95 -16.41
CA LEU A 102 30.17 -26.04 -15.27
C LEU A 102 31.41 -26.37 -14.44
N ALA A 103 31.87 -25.42 -13.63
CA ALA A 103 33.00 -25.63 -12.73
C ALA A 103 32.70 -26.76 -11.72
N ALA A 104 33.69 -27.59 -11.40
CA ALA A 104 33.55 -28.72 -10.48
C ALA A 104 33.09 -28.33 -9.04
N SER A 105 33.17 -27.04 -8.71
CA SER A 105 32.76 -26.43 -7.45
C SER A 105 31.37 -25.76 -7.47
N GLN A 106 30.60 -25.86 -8.56
CA GLN A 106 29.26 -25.26 -8.67
C GLN A 106 28.25 -25.98 -7.76
N LYS A 107 27.97 -25.39 -6.60
CA LYS A 107 26.98 -25.90 -5.64
C LYS A 107 25.55 -25.71 -6.16
N LEU A 108 24.66 -26.57 -5.68
CA LEU A 108 23.21 -26.38 -5.77
C LEU A 108 22.70 -25.53 -4.58
N PRO A 109 21.57 -24.82 -4.71
CA PRO A 109 20.72 -24.73 -5.91
C PRO A 109 21.41 -23.98 -7.07
N TYR A 110 21.10 -24.38 -8.30
CA TYR A 110 21.59 -23.76 -9.52
C TYR A 110 20.41 -23.44 -10.44
N SER A 111 20.34 -22.20 -10.92
CA SER A 111 19.31 -21.71 -11.82
C SER A 111 19.96 -21.07 -13.05
N LYS A 112 19.37 -21.30 -14.23
CA LYS A 112 19.90 -20.78 -15.50
C LYS A 112 18.76 -20.49 -16.47
N SER A 113 18.85 -19.32 -17.10
CA SER A 113 18.03 -18.94 -18.26
C SER A 113 18.82 -19.14 -19.53
N ILE A 114 18.27 -19.89 -20.48
CA ILE A 114 18.83 -20.13 -21.80
C ILE A 114 17.97 -19.40 -22.82
N THR A 115 18.48 -18.33 -23.44
CA THR A 115 17.76 -17.52 -24.43
C THR A 115 18.18 -17.82 -25.86
N GLY A 116 17.36 -17.43 -26.85
CA GLY A 116 17.69 -17.54 -28.27
C GLY A 116 17.54 -18.95 -28.86
N LEU A 117 16.68 -19.78 -28.25
CA LEU A 117 16.48 -21.17 -28.67
C LEU A 117 15.66 -21.28 -29.96
N ASN A 118 14.60 -20.47 -30.08
CA ASN A 118 13.65 -20.42 -31.20
C ASN A 118 13.31 -21.81 -31.79
N ARG A 119 12.98 -22.78 -30.93
CA ARG A 119 12.66 -24.16 -31.32
C ARG A 119 11.16 -24.36 -31.39
N VAL A 120 10.67 -24.76 -32.55
CA VAL A 120 9.27 -25.22 -32.70
C VAL A 120 9.11 -26.52 -31.92
N LEU A 121 8.05 -26.57 -31.11
CA LEU A 121 7.60 -27.68 -30.29
C LEU A 121 6.16 -28.03 -30.68
N LYS A 122 5.83 -29.32 -30.71
CA LYS A 122 4.49 -29.85 -30.84
C LYS A 122 3.97 -30.38 -29.51
N LYS A 123 2.65 -30.36 -29.34
CA LYS A 123 2.01 -31.03 -28.21
C LYS A 123 2.36 -32.52 -28.22
N GLY A 124 2.98 -33.00 -27.15
CA GLY A 124 3.52 -34.36 -27.03
C GLY A 124 5.03 -34.48 -27.24
N ASP A 125 5.72 -33.42 -27.71
CA ASP A 125 7.19 -33.40 -27.77
C ASP A 125 7.81 -33.53 -26.38
N THR A 126 9.02 -34.11 -26.31
CA THR A 126 9.79 -34.21 -25.08
C THR A 126 10.84 -33.11 -24.98
N ILE A 127 10.91 -32.48 -23.81
CA ILE A 127 12.07 -31.70 -23.39
C ILE A 127 12.82 -32.54 -22.34
N ASP A 128 14.06 -32.87 -22.64
CA ASP A 128 14.92 -33.67 -21.80
C ASP A 128 16.05 -32.80 -21.25
N LEU A 129 16.11 -32.62 -19.92
CA LEU A 129 17.26 -31.98 -19.28
C LEU A 129 18.17 -33.06 -18.70
N GLN A 130 19.29 -33.32 -19.36
CA GLN A 130 20.33 -34.22 -18.88
C GLN A 130 21.27 -33.44 -17.96
N LEU A 131 21.37 -33.85 -16.70
CA LEU A 131 22.21 -33.23 -15.67
C LEU A 131 23.39 -34.13 -15.34
N GLN A 132 24.58 -33.54 -15.26
CA GLN A 132 25.82 -34.19 -14.84
C GLN A 132 26.27 -33.67 -13.47
N PHE A 133 26.42 -34.58 -12.51
CA PHE A 133 26.86 -34.32 -11.15
C PHE A 133 28.26 -34.89 -10.90
N ASN A 134 28.99 -34.35 -9.92
CA ASN A 134 30.31 -34.85 -9.56
C ASN A 134 30.32 -36.14 -8.71
N ASN A 135 29.16 -36.61 -8.26
CA ASN A 135 29.00 -37.79 -7.40
C ASN A 135 27.68 -38.50 -7.76
N PRO A 136 27.61 -39.85 -7.85
CA PRO A 136 26.32 -40.56 -7.85
C PRO A 136 25.58 -40.39 -6.50
N ARG A 137 24.31 -40.82 -6.43
CA ARG A 137 23.46 -40.77 -5.20
C ARG A 137 23.06 -39.36 -4.75
N VAL A 138 22.82 -38.47 -5.72
CA VAL A 138 22.25 -37.14 -5.48
C VAL A 138 20.74 -37.20 -5.36
N GLN A 139 20.20 -36.62 -4.29
CA GLN A 139 18.77 -36.34 -4.13
C GLN A 139 18.52 -34.85 -4.32
N GLY A 140 17.37 -34.50 -4.91
CA GLY A 140 17.07 -33.13 -5.28
C GLY A 140 15.78 -33.00 -6.09
N SER A 141 15.58 -31.83 -6.69
CA SER A 141 14.47 -31.59 -7.62
C SER A 141 14.91 -30.74 -8.80
N VAL A 142 14.26 -30.93 -9.94
CA VAL A 142 14.40 -30.09 -11.13
C VAL A 142 13.05 -29.47 -11.48
N THR A 143 13.03 -28.15 -11.66
CA THR A 143 11.87 -27.38 -12.14
C THR A 143 12.26 -26.72 -13.46
N ILE A 144 11.37 -26.74 -14.44
CA ILE A 144 11.59 -26.12 -15.75
C ILE A 144 10.50 -25.10 -16.08
N THR A 145 10.84 -24.11 -16.90
CA THR A 145 9.91 -23.11 -17.41
C THR A 145 10.32 -22.74 -18.84
N PRO A 146 9.90 -23.54 -19.84
CA PRO A 146 10.03 -23.15 -21.24
C PRO A 146 9.17 -21.91 -21.51
N LYS A 147 9.71 -20.96 -22.27
CA LYS A 147 9.07 -19.69 -22.60
C LYS A 147 9.20 -19.41 -24.10
N GLY A 148 8.18 -18.84 -24.70
CA GLY A 148 8.12 -18.51 -26.12
C GLY A 148 6.70 -18.23 -26.56
N THR A 149 6.37 -18.51 -27.81
CA THR A 149 5.05 -18.21 -28.37
C THR A 149 4.25 -19.50 -28.49
N LEU A 150 3.08 -19.60 -27.86
CA LEU A 150 2.19 -20.75 -28.06
C LEU A 150 1.73 -20.80 -29.53
N GLY A 151 1.91 -21.96 -30.16
CA GLY A 151 1.45 -22.28 -31.49
C GLY A 151 -0.04 -22.53 -31.40
N GLY A 152 -0.82 -21.46 -31.55
CA GLY A 152 -2.28 -21.51 -31.47
C GLY A 152 -2.87 -22.44 -32.52
N GLY A 153 -3.12 -23.69 -32.13
CA GLY A 153 -4.16 -24.48 -32.77
C GLY A 153 -5.47 -23.74 -32.59
N THR A 154 -6.09 -23.38 -33.71
CA THR A 154 -7.51 -23.06 -33.75
C THR A 154 -8.29 -24.29 -33.26
N THR A 155 -9.44 -24.12 -32.61
CA THR A 155 -10.65 -23.73 -33.32
C THR A 155 -11.45 -22.60 -32.68
N GLN A 156 -11.97 -21.60 -33.41
CA GLN A 156 -11.46 -20.81 -34.55
C GLN A 156 -12.41 -19.60 -34.60
N PRO A 157 -11.90 -18.37 -34.49
CA PRO A 157 -11.80 -17.57 -35.72
C PRO A 157 -10.35 -17.29 -36.08
N GLU A 158 -10.08 -17.12 -37.36
CA GLU A 158 -8.76 -16.71 -37.85
C GLU A 158 -8.47 -15.26 -37.44
N PRO A 159 -7.24 -14.93 -36.99
CA PRO A 159 -6.67 -13.64 -37.35
C PRO A 159 -6.39 -13.65 -38.85
N ASP A 160 -6.89 -12.67 -39.60
CA ASP A 160 -6.68 -12.60 -41.07
C ASP A 160 -5.22 -12.86 -41.44
N PRO A 161 -4.95 -13.56 -42.56
CA PRO A 161 -3.62 -13.58 -43.13
C PRO A 161 -3.12 -12.17 -43.42
N ASP A 162 -1.79 -11.98 -43.41
CA ASP A 162 -1.19 -10.80 -44.02
C ASP A 162 -1.67 -10.72 -45.49
N PRO A 163 -2.08 -9.54 -45.96
CA PRO A 163 -2.76 -9.40 -47.24
C PRO A 163 -1.92 -9.92 -48.40
N GLU A 164 -2.51 -10.77 -49.25
CA GLU A 164 -1.94 -11.02 -50.58
C GLU A 164 -1.78 -9.66 -51.31
N PRO A 165 -0.72 -9.46 -52.11
CA PRO A 165 -0.45 -8.19 -52.78
C PRO A 165 -1.65 -7.70 -53.59
N GLY A 166 -2.35 -6.68 -53.06
CA GLY A 166 -3.62 -6.21 -53.62
C GLY A 166 -4.87 -6.69 -52.91
N THR A 167 -4.83 -6.95 -51.60
CA THR A 167 -6.04 -7.22 -50.82
C THR A 167 -6.95 -5.99 -50.79
N SER A 168 -8.19 -6.17 -51.22
CA SER A 168 -9.17 -5.10 -51.41
C SER A 168 -9.79 -4.66 -50.08
N VAL A 169 -9.59 -3.39 -49.69
CA VAL A 169 -10.15 -2.76 -48.49
C VAL A 169 -11.10 -1.60 -48.85
N THR A 170 -12.12 -1.38 -48.02
CA THR A 170 -13.04 -0.24 -48.17
C THR A 170 -12.86 0.70 -46.97
N PRO A 171 -12.43 1.96 -47.19
CA PRO A 171 -12.36 2.95 -46.13
C PRO A 171 -13.69 3.18 -45.41
N ALA A 172 -13.66 3.19 -44.08
CA ALA A 172 -14.78 3.65 -43.27
C ALA A 172 -14.93 5.17 -43.38
N ALA A 173 -16.17 5.66 -43.42
CA ALA A 173 -16.42 7.09 -43.47
C ALA A 173 -16.07 7.74 -42.12
N PRO A 174 -15.16 8.72 -42.06
CA PRO A 174 -15.01 9.57 -40.88
C PRO A 174 -16.30 10.36 -40.64
N THR A 175 -16.53 10.76 -39.41
CA THR A 175 -17.71 11.56 -39.02
C THR A 175 -17.27 12.93 -38.51
N ALA A 176 -18.09 13.95 -38.70
CA ALA A 176 -17.87 15.29 -38.17
C ALA A 176 -19.01 15.70 -37.24
N VAL A 177 -18.67 16.44 -36.19
CA VAL A 177 -19.61 17.04 -35.24
C VAL A 177 -19.32 18.53 -35.19
N ASP A 178 -20.27 19.34 -35.63
CA ASP A 178 -20.19 20.81 -35.64
C ASP A 178 -21.07 21.37 -34.51
N PRO A 179 -20.56 22.24 -33.62
CA PRO A 179 -21.32 22.83 -32.51
C PRO A 179 -22.65 23.42 -32.95
N ALA A 180 -22.69 24.08 -34.12
CA ALA A 180 -23.90 24.71 -34.65
C ALA A 180 -25.05 23.70 -34.78
N THR A 181 -24.76 22.48 -35.25
CA THR A 181 -25.73 21.44 -35.61
C THR A 181 -25.74 20.21 -34.69
N ALA A 182 -24.85 20.14 -33.70
CA ALA A 182 -24.79 19.05 -32.74
C ALA A 182 -26.08 18.98 -31.87
N PRO A 183 -26.65 17.77 -31.66
CA PRO A 183 -27.90 17.60 -30.91
C PRO A 183 -27.74 17.67 -29.38
N SER A 184 -26.52 17.54 -28.88
CA SER A 184 -26.12 17.89 -27.50
C SER A 184 -25.29 19.19 -27.53
N CYS A 185 -25.16 19.87 -26.39
CA CYS A 185 -24.26 21.01 -26.28
C CYS A 185 -22.80 20.51 -26.38
N VAL A 186 -22.18 20.72 -27.54
CA VAL A 186 -20.78 20.38 -27.82
C VAL A 186 -20.08 21.68 -28.16
N GLU A 187 -19.08 22.06 -27.36
CA GLU A 187 -18.53 23.42 -27.43
C GLU A 187 -17.72 23.68 -28.71
N LYS A 188 -16.99 22.67 -29.21
CA LYS A 188 -16.02 22.78 -30.32
C LYS A 188 -16.23 21.71 -31.37
N GLY A 189 -15.96 22.04 -32.63
CA GLY A 189 -16.14 21.10 -33.75
C GLY A 189 -15.00 20.11 -33.90
N TYR A 190 -15.30 18.89 -34.34
CA TYR A 190 -14.28 17.86 -34.58
C TYR A 190 -14.64 16.88 -35.69
N ILE A 191 -13.62 16.26 -36.27
CA ILE A 191 -13.72 15.06 -37.11
C ILE A 191 -13.21 13.86 -36.32
N ASN A 192 -14.02 12.81 -36.22
CA ASN A 192 -13.62 11.51 -35.71
C ASN A 192 -13.09 10.63 -36.86
N ILE A 193 -11.79 10.31 -36.81
CA ILE A 193 -11.12 9.41 -37.76
C ILE A 193 -11.27 7.96 -37.27
N PRO A 194 -11.79 7.03 -38.10
CA PRO A 194 -12.02 5.65 -37.71
C PRO A 194 -10.73 4.82 -37.79
N ASP A 195 -10.53 3.91 -36.84
CA ASP A 195 -9.44 2.93 -36.90
C ASP A 195 -9.80 1.82 -37.91
N THR A 196 -9.28 1.93 -39.13
CA THR A 196 -9.59 1.02 -40.24
C THR A 196 -8.32 0.29 -40.65
N LYS A 197 -8.23 -1.00 -40.31
CA LYS A 197 -7.10 -1.89 -40.68
C LYS A 197 -6.81 -1.77 -42.18
N GLY A 198 -5.55 -1.51 -42.54
CA GLY A 198 -5.13 -1.37 -43.93
C GLY A 198 -5.39 -0.01 -44.58
N VAL A 199 -5.87 1.01 -43.85
CA VAL A 199 -6.19 2.33 -44.39
C VAL A 199 -5.59 3.45 -43.54
N ASP A 200 -4.88 4.38 -44.19
CA ASP A 200 -4.39 5.60 -43.59
C ASP A 200 -5.27 6.80 -43.99
N TYR A 201 -5.71 7.58 -43.00
CA TYR A 201 -6.47 8.81 -43.24
C TYR A 201 -5.57 10.04 -43.10
N PHE A 202 -5.79 10.99 -43.99
CA PHE A 202 -5.03 12.23 -44.11
C PHE A 202 -5.97 13.43 -44.11
N ILE A 203 -5.62 14.47 -43.35
CA ILE A 203 -6.30 15.76 -43.35
C ILE A 203 -5.28 16.84 -43.69
N GLY A 204 -5.59 17.70 -44.66
CA GLY A 204 -4.63 18.70 -45.16
C GLY A 204 -3.36 18.11 -45.79
N GLY A 205 -3.35 16.81 -46.10
CA GLY A 205 -2.18 16.07 -46.61
C GLY A 205 -1.33 15.38 -45.53
N GLU A 206 -1.60 15.60 -44.25
CA GLU A 206 -0.88 14.99 -43.12
C GLU A 206 -1.64 13.76 -42.58
N ARG A 207 -0.94 12.65 -42.29
CA ARG A 207 -1.53 11.42 -41.74
C ARG A 207 -2.02 11.66 -40.31
N LYS A 208 -3.27 11.31 -40.00
CA LYS A 208 -3.86 11.46 -38.66
C LYS A 208 -4.16 10.09 -38.04
N PRO A 209 -3.87 9.87 -36.75
CA PRO A 209 -4.27 8.66 -36.03
C PRO A 209 -5.80 8.60 -35.84
N ALA A 210 -6.33 7.42 -35.50
CA ALA A 210 -7.74 7.27 -35.15
C ALA A 210 -8.12 8.06 -33.89
N GLY A 211 -9.39 8.49 -33.80
CA GLY A 211 -9.92 9.33 -32.72
C GLY A 211 -10.40 10.72 -33.19
N GLN A 212 -10.71 11.59 -32.24
CA GLN A 212 -11.27 12.93 -32.50
C GLN A 212 -10.17 13.96 -32.78
N HIS A 213 -10.36 14.76 -33.84
CA HIS A 213 -9.47 15.86 -34.26
C HIS A 213 -10.29 17.15 -34.36
N PHE A 214 -9.97 18.14 -33.53
CA PHE A 214 -10.78 19.35 -33.36
C PHE A 214 -10.42 20.47 -34.36
N TYR A 215 -11.43 21.24 -34.76
CA TYR A 215 -11.35 22.36 -35.71
C TYR A 215 -12.14 23.55 -35.16
N GLU A 216 -11.47 24.68 -34.96
CA GLU A 216 -12.02 25.82 -34.22
C GLU A 216 -11.79 27.16 -34.92
N GLY A 217 -12.71 28.10 -34.70
CA GLY A 217 -12.50 29.54 -34.93
C GLY A 217 -12.57 30.04 -36.38
N GLN A 218 -12.66 29.16 -37.39
CA GLN A 218 -12.86 29.57 -38.79
C GLN A 218 -13.83 28.64 -39.52
N LYS A 219 -14.67 29.24 -40.37
CA LYS A 219 -15.57 28.51 -41.26
C LYS A 219 -14.75 27.84 -42.37
N ALA A 220 -14.64 26.51 -42.34
CA ALA A 220 -13.72 25.77 -43.19
C ALA A 220 -14.29 24.44 -43.66
N THR A 221 -14.09 24.12 -44.95
CA THR A 221 -14.34 22.80 -45.51
C THR A 221 -13.12 21.92 -45.26
N VAL A 222 -13.21 21.01 -44.29
CA VAL A 222 -12.10 20.12 -43.94
C VAL A 222 -12.21 18.84 -44.77
N LYS A 223 -11.23 18.60 -45.64
CA LYS A 223 -11.17 17.41 -46.51
C LYS A 223 -10.37 16.30 -45.85
N VAL A 224 -11.01 15.15 -45.65
CA VAL A 224 -10.36 13.89 -45.24
C VAL A 224 -10.16 13.02 -46.47
N THR A 225 -8.96 12.48 -46.65
CA THR A 225 -8.63 11.57 -47.74
C THR A 225 -8.02 10.28 -47.20
N ALA A 226 -8.46 9.14 -47.69
CA ALA A 226 -7.94 7.83 -47.34
C ALA A 226 -6.90 7.36 -48.38
N LYS A 227 -5.87 6.65 -47.94
CA LYS A 227 -4.96 5.88 -48.80
C LYS A 227 -4.80 4.46 -48.23
N PRO A 228 -4.64 3.42 -49.07
CA PRO A 228 -4.39 2.09 -48.55
C PRO A 228 -2.97 2.02 -47.98
N GLN A 229 -2.80 1.28 -46.88
CA GLN A 229 -1.50 0.93 -46.34
C GLN A 229 -0.82 -0.10 -47.26
N ASN A 230 0.51 -0.22 -47.14
CA ASN A 230 1.31 -1.04 -48.04
C ASN A 230 0.84 -2.52 -48.02
N GLY A 231 0.52 -3.07 -49.20
CA GLY A 231 -0.08 -4.42 -49.36
C GLY A 231 -1.59 -4.41 -49.67
N TYR A 232 -2.31 -3.35 -49.30
CA TYR A 232 -3.74 -3.18 -49.57
C TYR A 232 -4.00 -2.36 -50.84
N GLN A 233 -5.18 -2.52 -51.44
CA GLN A 233 -5.73 -1.64 -52.48
C GLN A 233 -7.20 -1.33 -52.20
N PHE A 234 -7.76 -0.25 -52.74
CA PHE A 234 -9.16 0.09 -52.51
C PHE A 234 -10.12 -0.66 -53.42
N ALA A 235 -11.27 -1.06 -52.85
CA ALA A 235 -12.36 -1.67 -53.61
C ALA A 235 -12.86 -0.73 -54.73
N ALA A 236 -13.22 -1.30 -55.89
CA ALA A 236 -13.68 -0.52 -57.04
C ALA A 236 -14.94 0.30 -56.69
N GLY A 237 -14.86 1.62 -56.86
CA GLY A 237 -15.94 2.55 -56.50
C GLY A 237 -16.02 2.93 -55.01
N ALA A 238 -15.07 2.50 -54.17
CA ALA A 238 -14.99 2.93 -52.78
C ALA A 238 -14.83 4.45 -52.67
N LYS A 239 -15.56 5.08 -51.76
CA LYS A 239 -15.40 6.50 -51.45
C LYS A 239 -14.14 6.69 -50.60
N THR A 240 -13.16 7.40 -51.14
CA THR A 240 -11.85 7.63 -50.51
C THR A 240 -11.68 9.06 -50.01
N GLU A 241 -12.63 9.94 -50.28
CA GLU A 241 -12.57 11.35 -49.89
C GLU A 241 -13.91 11.82 -49.31
N TRP A 242 -13.85 12.60 -48.23
CA TRP A 242 -14.98 13.26 -47.61
C TRP A 242 -14.64 14.71 -47.32
N SER A 243 -15.65 15.55 -47.27
CA SER A 243 -15.51 16.97 -46.95
C SER A 243 -16.59 17.32 -45.96
N PHE A 244 -16.19 17.99 -44.88
CA PHE A 244 -17.07 18.41 -43.80
C PHE A 244 -16.95 19.91 -43.66
N ASP A 245 -18.07 20.61 -43.85
CA ASP A 245 -18.14 22.06 -43.67
C ASP A 245 -18.36 22.36 -42.19
N PHE A 246 -17.36 22.95 -41.55
CA PHE A 246 -17.50 23.48 -40.19
C PHE A 246 -17.94 24.94 -40.24
N SER A 247 -18.94 25.27 -39.44
CA SER A 247 -19.50 26.61 -39.24
C SER A 247 -18.47 27.60 -38.67
N GLY A 248 -17.57 27.11 -37.83
CA GLY A 248 -16.67 27.92 -37.01
C GLY A 248 -17.31 28.41 -35.70
N GLU A 249 -18.57 28.06 -35.41
CA GLU A 249 -19.22 28.40 -34.14
C GLU A 249 -18.61 27.63 -32.96
N VAL A 250 -18.61 28.28 -31.79
CA VAL A 250 -18.27 27.70 -30.49
C VAL A 250 -19.45 27.99 -29.56
N LYS A 251 -19.94 26.98 -28.83
CA LYS A 251 -21.08 27.11 -27.90
C LYS A 251 -20.60 27.03 -26.46
N ASP A 252 -21.22 27.80 -25.57
CA ASP A 252 -20.99 27.79 -24.12
C ASP A 252 -22.16 27.05 -23.44
N CYS A 253 -21.85 26.12 -22.54
CA CYS A 253 -22.80 25.16 -21.98
C CYS A 253 -23.01 25.32 -20.45
N SER A 254 -22.63 26.46 -19.84
CA SER A 254 -22.28 26.52 -18.41
C SER A 254 -23.39 26.80 -17.35
N ASP A 255 -24.69 26.73 -17.65
CA ASP A 255 -25.76 27.12 -16.71
C ASP A 255 -26.66 25.94 -16.25
N SER A 256 -26.14 25.05 -15.41
CA SER A 256 -26.90 23.97 -14.74
C SER A 256 -26.72 24.01 -13.22
N SER A 257 -27.80 23.83 -12.46
CA SER A 257 -27.83 23.93 -10.99
C SER A 257 -27.34 22.68 -10.24
N GLU A 258 -26.93 21.63 -10.95
CA GLU A 258 -26.51 20.35 -10.34
C GLU A 258 -24.98 20.28 -10.09
N ASP A 259 -24.18 21.17 -10.69
CA ASP A 259 -22.72 21.17 -10.51
C ASP A 259 -22.13 22.59 -10.68
N PRO A 260 -22.17 23.45 -9.63
CA PRO A 260 -21.75 24.84 -9.74
C PRO A 260 -20.25 24.97 -10.00
N LYS A 261 -19.88 25.81 -10.97
CA LYS A 261 -18.48 26.13 -11.30
C LYS A 261 -17.69 26.48 -10.02
N PRO A 262 -16.53 25.84 -9.75
CA PRO A 262 -15.69 26.20 -8.62
C PRO A 262 -15.34 27.70 -8.66
N PRO A 263 -15.32 28.41 -7.52
CA PRO A 263 -14.91 29.81 -7.49
C PRO A 263 -13.48 29.91 -8.05
N ALA A 264 -13.25 30.90 -8.92
CA ALA A 264 -11.98 31.05 -9.62
C ALA A 264 -10.82 31.19 -8.60
N VAL A 265 -9.91 30.22 -8.63
CA VAL A 265 -8.68 30.27 -7.82
C VAL A 265 -7.79 31.35 -8.40
N GLU A 266 -7.46 32.38 -7.62
CA GLU A 266 -6.65 33.49 -8.12
C GLU A 266 -5.17 33.07 -8.23
N GLY A 267 -4.63 33.03 -9.45
CA GLY A 267 -3.22 32.78 -9.75
C GLY A 267 -2.85 31.33 -10.10
N ARG A 268 -1.53 31.06 -10.12
CA ARG A 268 -0.96 29.74 -10.38
C ARG A 268 -0.46 29.10 -9.09
N HIS A 269 -0.83 27.85 -8.86
CA HIS A 269 -0.52 27.10 -7.63
C HIS A 269 0.00 25.71 -7.98
N PHE A 270 0.99 25.22 -7.25
CA PHE A 270 1.49 23.86 -7.38
C PHE A 270 1.78 23.26 -6.01
N ASP A 271 1.08 22.17 -5.69
CA ASP A 271 1.29 21.36 -4.51
C ASP A 271 1.89 20.01 -4.96
N ALA A 272 2.89 19.51 -4.24
CA ALA A 272 3.37 18.14 -4.40
C ALA A 272 3.44 17.46 -3.02
N ILE A 273 2.76 16.32 -2.88
CA ILE A 273 2.55 15.59 -1.63
C ILE A 273 3.07 14.16 -1.81
N GLY A 274 3.82 13.69 -0.83
CA GLY A 274 4.36 12.33 -0.79
C GLY A 274 3.62 11.45 0.20
N HIS A 275 3.11 10.31 -0.27
CA HIS A 275 2.51 9.25 0.55
C HIS A 275 3.51 8.09 0.61
N GLU A 276 4.27 7.97 1.70
CA GLU A 276 5.40 7.03 1.82
C GLU A 276 6.53 7.27 0.77
N PHE A 277 6.61 8.48 0.23
CA PHE A 277 7.56 8.86 -0.81
C PHE A 277 8.09 10.29 -0.57
N ALA A 278 9.40 10.52 -0.62
CA ALA A 278 9.98 11.81 -0.19
C ALA A 278 10.04 12.85 -1.33
N VAL A 279 8.98 13.66 -1.52
CA VAL A 279 8.88 14.69 -2.57
C VAL A 279 8.47 16.07 -2.03
N LYS A 280 8.97 17.15 -2.64
CA LYS A 280 8.64 18.54 -2.29
C LYS A 280 8.51 19.42 -3.52
N ALA A 281 7.44 20.21 -3.62
CA ALA A 281 7.27 21.20 -4.69
C ALA A 281 8.32 22.33 -4.63
N ASP A 282 8.84 22.75 -5.78
CA ASP A 282 9.60 23.99 -5.92
C ASP A 282 8.67 25.21 -5.93
N PRO A 283 9.15 26.41 -5.55
CA PRO A 283 8.39 27.64 -5.71
C PRO A 283 7.98 27.87 -7.17
N VAL A 284 6.73 28.27 -7.40
CA VAL A 284 6.20 28.54 -8.74
C VAL A 284 7.02 29.64 -9.42
N ASP A 285 7.74 29.30 -10.50
CA ASP A 285 8.55 30.22 -11.30
C ASP A 285 7.64 31.01 -12.28
N PRO A 286 7.41 32.32 -12.06
CA PRO A 286 6.54 33.11 -12.93
C PRO A 286 7.10 33.30 -14.34
N THR A 287 8.39 33.00 -14.56
CA THR A 287 9.03 33.07 -15.88
C THR A 287 8.87 31.79 -16.70
N LYS A 288 8.45 30.68 -16.06
CA LYS A 288 8.16 29.38 -16.70
C LYS A 288 6.70 28.98 -16.46
N PRO A 289 5.72 29.78 -16.91
CA PRO A 289 4.30 29.65 -16.52
C PRO A 289 3.68 28.27 -16.83
N ASN A 290 4.28 27.52 -17.76
CA ASN A 290 3.77 26.27 -18.31
C ASN A 290 4.43 25.02 -17.71
N ALA A 291 5.34 25.16 -16.74
CA ALA A 291 5.99 24.04 -16.08
C ALA A 291 6.03 24.23 -14.55
N PHE A 292 5.76 23.17 -13.82
CA PHE A 292 5.94 23.11 -12.36
C PHE A 292 6.84 21.93 -12.01
N THR A 293 7.76 22.11 -11.06
CA THR A 293 8.73 21.09 -10.68
C THR A 293 8.60 20.71 -9.21
N ALA A 294 8.70 19.41 -8.91
CA ALA A 294 8.81 18.90 -7.55
C ALA A 294 10.05 18.01 -7.44
N LYS A 295 10.86 18.27 -6.42
CA LYS A 295 12.13 17.60 -6.22
C LYS A 295 12.02 16.51 -5.15
N VAL A 296 12.62 15.36 -5.45
CA VAL A 296 12.73 14.19 -4.57
C VAL A 296 13.82 14.44 -3.54
N THR A 297 13.47 14.38 -2.26
CA THR A 297 14.33 14.82 -1.14
C THR A 297 15.13 13.69 -0.50
N ALA A 298 14.73 12.43 -0.72
CA ALA A 298 15.46 11.21 -0.38
C ALA A 298 15.18 10.11 -1.43
N GLU A 299 16.08 9.14 -1.58
CA GLU A 299 15.81 7.96 -2.43
C GLU A 299 14.56 7.23 -1.93
N SER A 300 13.66 6.85 -2.83
CA SER A 300 12.34 6.30 -2.48
C SER A 300 11.81 5.38 -3.60
N HIS A 301 10.99 4.39 -3.24
CA HIS A 301 10.34 3.50 -4.22
C HIS A 301 8.97 4.07 -4.62
N MET A 302 8.80 4.56 -5.84
CA MET A 302 7.51 5.05 -6.35
C MET A 302 6.62 3.88 -6.78
N LYS A 303 5.41 3.77 -6.23
CA LYS A 303 4.34 2.82 -6.62
C LYS A 303 3.47 3.40 -7.73
N TYR A 304 2.99 4.63 -7.56
CA TYR A 304 2.28 5.43 -8.57
C TYR A 304 2.26 6.91 -8.17
N ALA A 305 1.71 7.77 -9.03
CA ALA A 305 1.36 9.15 -8.69
C ALA A 305 -0.01 9.50 -9.29
N THR A 306 -0.72 10.43 -8.69
CA THR A 306 -1.95 11.02 -9.23
C THR A 306 -1.73 12.52 -9.37
N VAL A 307 -2.14 13.08 -10.51
CA VAL A 307 -2.05 14.52 -10.77
C VAL A 307 -3.45 15.06 -10.98
N ARG A 308 -3.84 16.04 -10.16
CA ARG A 308 -5.09 16.78 -10.30
C ARG A 308 -4.80 18.20 -10.79
N ILE A 309 -5.49 18.63 -11.82
CA ILE A 309 -5.34 19.92 -12.49
C ILE A 309 -6.69 20.63 -12.39
N GLU A 310 -6.73 21.77 -11.69
CA GLU A 310 -7.87 22.67 -11.61
C GLU A 310 -7.53 23.94 -12.40
N THR A 311 -8.37 24.37 -13.34
CA THR A 311 -8.07 25.53 -14.20
C THR A 311 -9.33 26.24 -14.71
N ASP A 312 -9.21 27.53 -15.01
CA ASP A 312 -10.28 28.34 -15.60
C ASP A 312 -10.39 28.20 -17.13
N ALA A 313 -9.52 27.40 -17.74
CA ALA A 313 -9.50 27.15 -19.17
C ALA A 313 -10.79 26.44 -19.65
N THR A 314 -11.37 26.97 -20.73
CA THR A 314 -12.49 26.37 -21.48
C THR A 314 -12.08 25.13 -22.28
N PHE A 315 -10.87 24.58 -22.07
CA PHE A 315 -10.38 23.43 -22.81
C PHE A 315 -9.49 22.54 -21.94
N LEU A 316 -9.98 21.34 -21.68
CA LEU A 316 -9.34 20.33 -20.84
C LEU A 316 -8.88 19.14 -21.70
N ASP A 317 -7.83 19.32 -22.51
CA ASP A 317 -7.21 18.23 -23.30
C ASP A 317 -6.10 17.53 -22.50
N PRO A 318 -6.29 16.27 -22.06
CA PRO A 318 -5.29 15.52 -21.31
C PRO A 318 -3.97 15.31 -22.04
N GLN A 319 -3.89 15.41 -23.37
CA GLN A 319 -2.64 15.25 -24.11
C GLN A 319 -1.73 16.48 -23.99
N LYS A 320 -2.26 17.65 -23.57
CA LYS A 320 -1.48 18.86 -23.29
C LYS A 320 -0.84 18.88 -21.92
N TYR A 321 -1.26 17.99 -21.02
CA TYR A 321 -0.78 17.91 -19.64
C TYR A 321 0.01 16.62 -19.40
N ASN A 322 1.31 16.77 -19.19
CA ASN A 322 2.24 15.67 -18.96
C ASN A 322 2.91 15.78 -17.60
N LEU A 323 3.17 14.63 -16.97
CA LEU A 323 4.09 14.49 -15.84
C LEU A 323 5.28 13.66 -16.33
N THR A 324 6.48 14.19 -16.13
CA THR A 324 7.75 13.50 -16.41
C THR A 324 8.59 13.45 -15.15
N LEU A 325 9.55 12.53 -15.10
CA LEU A 325 10.54 12.39 -14.03
C LEU A 325 11.89 12.18 -14.72
N ASP A 326 12.89 13.00 -14.38
CA ASP A 326 14.19 13.02 -15.06
C ASP A 326 15.08 11.81 -14.72
N GLN A 327 14.94 11.28 -13.51
CA GLN A 327 15.74 10.19 -12.95
C GLN A 327 14.84 9.19 -12.25
N ILE A 328 14.92 7.93 -12.67
CA ILE A 328 14.22 6.77 -12.13
C ILE A 328 15.09 5.53 -12.43
N GLU A 329 14.78 4.40 -11.80
CA GLU A 329 15.44 3.12 -11.98
C GLU A 329 15.72 2.78 -13.47
N PRO A 330 16.93 2.32 -13.83
CA PRO A 330 17.28 2.02 -15.22
C PRO A 330 16.28 1.10 -15.94
N GLY A 331 15.75 1.61 -17.06
CA GLY A 331 14.75 0.93 -17.89
C GLY A 331 13.29 1.18 -17.49
N VAL A 332 13.03 1.92 -16.41
CA VAL A 332 11.69 2.35 -16.02
C VAL A 332 11.35 3.71 -16.64
N THR A 333 10.09 3.91 -17.02
CA THR A 333 9.53 5.20 -17.43
C THR A 333 8.18 5.42 -16.74
N LEU A 334 7.59 6.61 -16.84
CA LEU A 334 6.26 6.88 -16.31
C LEU A 334 5.19 6.75 -17.40
N GLN A 335 4.09 6.01 -17.12
CA GLN A 335 2.94 5.85 -18.00
C GLN A 335 1.68 6.45 -17.37
N LYS A 336 1.03 7.36 -18.10
CA LYS A 336 -0.29 7.91 -17.77
C LYS A 336 -1.39 6.85 -17.89
N ARG A 337 -2.28 6.80 -16.90
CA ARG A 337 -3.45 5.92 -16.76
C ARG A 337 -4.65 6.72 -16.25
N ASN A 338 -5.85 6.12 -16.30
CA ASN A 338 -7.09 6.60 -15.68
C ASN A 338 -7.27 8.12 -15.72
N VAL A 339 -7.66 8.64 -16.88
CA VAL A 339 -7.89 10.08 -17.05
C VAL A 339 -9.35 10.39 -16.81
N ASN A 340 -9.64 11.07 -15.70
CA ASN A 340 -10.97 11.53 -15.32
C ASN A 340 -11.07 13.04 -15.56
N ILE A 341 -12.07 13.47 -16.33
CA ILE A 341 -12.32 14.89 -16.62
C ILE A 341 -13.65 15.26 -15.96
N GLY A 342 -13.64 16.29 -15.10
CA GLY A 342 -14.80 16.83 -14.41
C GLY A 342 -14.98 18.33 -14.69
N ASN A 343 -16.02 18.93 -14.13
CA ASN A 343 -16.31 20.35 -14.32
C ASN A 343 -15.18 21.21 -13.73
N GLY A 344 -14.35 21.80 -14.60
CA GLY A 344 -13.20 22.65 -14.22
C GLY A 344 -11.94 21.90 -13.73
N PHE A 345 -11.88 20.56 -13.84
CA PHE A 345 -10.67 19.81 -13.45
C PHE A 345 -10.39 18.53 -14.25
N ILE A 346 -9.13 18.11 -14.28
CA ILE A 346 -8.65 16.81 -14.79
C ILE A 346 -7.93 16.09 -13.65
N THR A 347 -8.17 14.80 -13.47
CA THR A 347 -7.32 13.91 -12.67
C THR A 347 -6.70 12.86 -13.58
N MET A 348 -5.42 12.55 -13.40
CA MET A 348 -4.71 11.48 -14.12
C MET A 348 -3.83 10.67 -13.18
N ASP A 349 -3.87 9.35 -13.30
CA ASP A 349 -2.91 8.48 -12.62
C ASP A 349 -1.66 8.30 -13.50
N VAL A 350 -0.52 8.01 -12.87
CA VAL A 350 0.77 7.86 -13.51
C VAL A 350 1.53 6.75 -12.79
N VAL A 351 1.83 5.65 -13.47
CA VAL A 351 2.51 4.48 -12.88
C VAL A 351 3.92 4.31 -13.46
N PRO A 352 4.88 3.80 -12.68
CA PRO A 352 6.14 3.34 -13.25
C PRO A 352 5.88 2.12 -14.14
N VAL A 353 6.51 2.10 -15.31
CA VAL A 353 6.48 0.98 -16.25
C VAL A 353 7.88 0.56 -16.67
N LYS A 354 8.13 -0.75 -16.68
CA LYS A 354 9.33 -1.37 -17.22
C LYS A 354 8.92 -2.26 -18.40
N ASP A 355 9.58 -2.10 -19.54
CA ASP A 355 9.24 -2.83 -20.78
C ASP A 355 7.75 -2.75 -21.19
N GLY A 356 7.11 -1.60 -20.92
CA GLY A 356 5.70 -1.34 -21.23
C GLY A 356 4.68 -1.97 -20.28
N LYS A 357 5.11 -2.65 -19.21
CA LYS A 357 4.25 -3.18 -18.14
C LYS A 357 4.39 -2.35 -16.87
N PRO A 358 3.31 -2.15 -16.10
CA PRO A 358 3.40 -1.53 -14.78
C PRO A 358 4.25 -2.42 -13.87
N VAL A 359 5.10 -1.79 -13.06
CA VAL A 359 5.83 -2.46 -11.97
C VAL A 359 5.25 -2.05 -10.64
N ASP A 360 5.32 -2.93 -9.64
CA ASP A 360 4.72 -2.69 -8.32
C ASP A 360 5.37 -1.50 -7.59
N SER A 361 6.66 -1.27 -7.82
CA SER A 361 7.31 0.02 -7.59
C SER A 361 8.58 0.17 -8.44
N ALA A 362 9.18 1.37 -8.43
CA ALA A 362 10.47 1.66 -9.03
C ALA A 362 11.30 2.61 -8.17
N VAL A 363 12.61 2.38 -8.09
CA VAL A 363 13.52 3.25 -7.32
C VAL A 363 13.61 4.62 -8.00
N VAL A 364 13.39 5.69 -7.24
CA VAL A 364 13.61 7.07 -7.65
C VAL A 364 14.74 7.64 -6.77
N PRO A 365 15.88 8.06 -7.36
CA PRO A 365 17.00 8.54 -6.57
C PRO A 365 16.70 9.90 -5.94
N LYS A 366 17.44 10.21 -4.87
CA LYS A 366 17.47 11.56 -4.30
C LYS A 366 17.86 12.58 -5.38
N ASP A 367 17.30 13.78 -5.28
CA ASP A 367 17.50 14.91 -6.19
C ASP A 367 16.87 14.78 -7.59
N ALA A 368 16.17 13.67 -7.88
CA ALA A 368 15.28 13.57 -9.05
C ALA A 368 14.19 14.65 -9.04
N VAL A 369 13.71 15.05 -10.22
CA VAL A 369 12.76 16.14 -10.43
C VAL A 369 11.57 15.65 -11.25
N PHE A 370 10.41 15.59 -10.61
CA PHE A 370 9.14 15.56 -11.31
C PHE A 370 8.93 16.90 -12.01
N THR A 371 8.64 16.87 -13.30
CA THR A 371 8.24 18.05 -14.07
C THR A 371 6.85 17.83 -14.64
N PHE A 372 5.88 18.59 -14.13
CA PHE A 372 4.60 18.76 -14.79
C PHE A 372 4.72 19.83 -15.86
N THR A 373 4.16 19.58 -17.05
CA THR A 373 4.09 20.57 -18.14
C THR A 373 2.67 20.70 -18.68
N ASN A 374 2.22 21.94 -18.89
CA ASN A 374 0.98 22.30 -19.58
C ASN A 374 1.33 23.04 -20.89
N ASN A 375 1.04 22.43 -22.03
CA ASN A 375 1.29 23.00 -23.35
C ASN A 375 0.16 23.93 -23.86
N LEU A 376 -0.58 24.57 -22.96
CA LEU A 376 -1.58 25.61 -23.25
C LEU A 376 -1.10 26.95 -22.69
N SER A 377 -0.74 27.88 -23.57
CA SER A 377 -0.21 29.21 -23.24
C SER A 377 -1.23 30.19 -22.62
N GLU A 378 -2.49 29.77 -22.45
CA GLU A 378 -3.62 30.67 -22.18
C GLU A 378 -4.22 30.54 -20.78
N ASN A 379 -3.98 29.43 -20.06
CA ASN A 379 -4.55 29.17 -18.74
C ASN A 379 -3.98 30.14 -17.70
N LYS A 380 -4.68 31.24 -17.39
CA LYS A 380 -4.20 32.26 -16.43
C LYS A 380 -4.33 31.80 -14.98
N ASN A 381 -5.35 31.00 -14.67
CA ASN A 381 -5.51 30.37 -13.36
C ASN A 381 -5.33 28.85 -13.51
N LEU A 382 -4.35 28.31 -12.79
CA LEU A 382 -3.91 26.93 -12.94
C LEU A 382 -3.37 26.42 -11.61
N LYS A 383 -4.10 25.50 -10.99
CA LYS A 383 -3.70 24.81 -9.76
C LYS A 383 -3.45 23.35 -10.06
N VAL A 384 -2.26 22.86 -9.72
CA VAL A 384 -1.84 21.48 -9.97
C VAL A 384 -1.46 20.83 -8.65
N GLY A 385 -2.10 19.72 -8.29
CA GLY A 385 -1.71 18.85 -7.19
C GLY A 385 -1.06 17.59 -7.74
N LEU A 386 0.15 17.27 -7.26
CA LEU A 386 0.87 16.03 -7.55
C LEU A 386 0.96 15.19 -6.27
N ASP A 387 0.19 14.11 -6.19
CA ASP A 387 0.28 13.11 -5.12
C ASP A 387 1.18 11.96 -5.59
N VAL A 388 2.29 11.67 -4.92
CA VAL A 388 3.20 10.55 -5.26
C VAL A 388 3.14 9.49 -4.16
N TYR A 389 2.81 8.26 -4.52
CA TYR A 389 2.63 7.13 -3.63
C TYR A 389 3.84 6.21 -3.69
N GLY A 390 4.36 5.83 -2.54
CA GLY A 390 5.49 4.94 -2.38
C GLY A 390 5.08 3.46 -2.23
N ALA A 391 6.08 2.58 -2.21
CA ALA A 391 5.93 1.20 -1.77
C ALA A 391 6.94 0.87 -0.67
N ASN A 392 6.44 0.40 0.47
CA ASN A 392 7.25 -0.17 1.54
C ASN A 392 7.75 -1.59 1.21
N GLU A 393 8.60 -1.74 0.17
CA GLU A 393 9.43 -2.94 0.06
C GLU A 393 10.65 -2.83 0.98
N SER A 394 10.44 -3.12 2.26
CA SER A 394 11.49 -3.76 3.05
C SER A 394 11.15 -5.23 3.25
N THR A 395 11.60 -6.09 2.33
CA THR A 395 12.27 -7.28 2.86
C THR A 395 13.49 -6.74 3.61
N PRO A 396 13.61 -6.89 4.94
CA PRO A 396 14.67 -6.22 5.66
C PRO A 396 16.00 -6.76 5.16
N LYS A 397 16.76 -5.94 4.43
CA LYS A 397 18.20 -6.13 4.27
C LYS A 397 18.72 -6.38 5.70
N PRO A 398 19.38 -7.52 5.99
CA PRO A 398 19.76 -7.87 7.35
C PRO A 398 20.45 -6.66 7.99
N PRO A 399 19.88 -6.09 9.07
CA PRO A 399 20.22 -4.74 9.47
C PRO A 399 21.71 -4.66 9.76
N GLU A 400 22.34 -3.59 9.26
CA GLU A 400 23.79 -3.46 9.22
C GLU A 400 24.38 -3.71 10.61
N ILE A 401 25.24 -4.71 10.75
CA ILE A 401 25.84 -5.03 12.04
C ILE A 401 26.89 -3.96 12.34
N ILE A 402 26.52 -3.00 13.19
CA ILE A 402 27.41 -1.94 13.65
C ILE A 402 28.54 -2.60 14.45
N SER A 403 29.75 -2.54 13.91
CA SER A 403 30.97 -2.98 14.59
C SER A 403 31.23 -2.16 15.84
N GLN A 404 31.60 -2.82 16.93
CA GLN A 404 31.81 -2.19 18.24
C GLN A 404 33.01 -1.22 18.23
N PRO A 405 32.94 -0.09 18.97
CA PRO A 405 34.00 0.91 18.97
C PRO A 405 35.30 0.40 19.64
N TYR A 406 36.44 0.86 19.11
CA TYR A 406 37.79 0.70 19.67
C TYR A 406 38.21 -0.73 20.10
N GLY A 407 37.94 -1.73 19.25
CA GLY A 407 38.69 -3.01 19.29
C GLY A 407 38.16 -4.10 20.22
N ALA A 408 36.95 -3.94 20.78
CA ALA A 408 36.30 -4.97 21.59
C ALA A 408 35.73 -6.14 20.75
N GLN A 409 36.57 -6.84 19.97
CA GLN A 409 36.19 -7.92 19.04
C GLN A 409 35.45 -9.11 19.70
N TRP A 410 35.54 -9.25 21.02
CA TRP A 410 34.83 -10.28 21.80
C TRP A 410 33.36 -9.92 22.09
N VAL A 411 32.97 -8.65 21.88
CA VAL A 411 31.58 -8.18 22.02
C VAL A 411 30.87 -8.32 20.68
N ASN A 412 29.69 -8.92 20.68
CA ASN A 412 28.86 -9.04 19.48
C ASN A 412 28.53 -7.66 18.90
N GLY A 413 28.54 -7.56 17.57
CA GLY A 413 28.06 -6.37 16.87
C GLY A 413 26.56 -6.15 17.12
N ARG A 414 26.13 -4.89 17.06
CA ARG A 414 24.75 -4.49 17.35
C ARG A 414 23.99 -4.09 16.10
N VAL A 415 22.71 -4.45 16.06
CA VAL A 415 21.74 -3.93 15.09
C VAL A 415 21.41 -2.47 15.47
N PRO A 416 21.27 -1.54 14.49
CA PRO A 416 20.79 -0.19 14.71
C PRO A 416 19.51 -0.19 15.54
N ASN A 417 19.42 0.66 16.55
CA ASN A 417 18.21 0.78 17.35
C ASN A 417 17.17 1.57 16.55
N PRO A 418 15.96 1.03 16.31
CA PRO A 418 14.90 1.75 15.61
C PRO A 418 14.65 3.13 16.22
N PRO A 419 14.30 4.14 15.40
CA PRO A 419 13.87 5.44 15.92
C PRO A 419 12.62 5.26 16.78
N MET A 420 12.41 6.15 17.75
CA MET A 420 11.20 6.11 18.57
C MET A 420 9.98 6.37 17.67
N PRO A 421 8.98 5.46 17.59
CA PRO A 421 7.85 5.65 16.68
C PRO A 421 7.09 6.95 16.96
N GLN A 422 6.80 7.68 15.89
CA GLN A 422 6.07 8.95 15.94
C GLN A 422 4.60 8.66 15.69
N ARG A 423 3.98 7.93 16.63
CA ARG A 423 2.54 7.64 16.58
C ARG A 423 1.93 7.46 17.96
N CYS A 424 0.62 7.66 18.06
CA CYS A 424 -0.15 7.28 19.23
C CYS A 424 -0.40 5.76 19.26
N GLY A 425 -0.89 5.26 20.40
CA GLY A 425 -1.23 3.85 20.57
C GLY A 425 -0.02 2.92 20.49
N LEU A 426 1.09 3.32 21.11
CA LEU A 426 2.28 2.48 21.16
C LEU A 426 2.02 1.23 22.01
N ARG A 427 2.50 0.08 21.51
CA ARG A 427 2.68 -1.14 22.28
C ARG A 427 4.02 -1.03 23.00
N ILE A 428 3.93 -0.89 24.31
CA ILE A 428 5.07 -0.66 25.20
C ILE A 428 5.30 -1.92 26.02
N ALA A 429 6.51 -2.44 26.05
CA ALA A 429 6.93 -3.42 27.05
C ALA A 429 7.71 -2.72 28.16
N LEU A 430 7.26 -2.87 29.40
CA LEU A 430 7.98 -2.46 30.59
C LEU A 430 8.63 -3.70 31.23
N VAL A 431 9.95 -3.80 31.18
CA VAL A 431 10.72 -4.95 31.66
C VAL A 431 11.53 -4.54 32.89
N ALA A 432 11.18 -5.06 34.06
CA ALA A 432 11.80 -4.68 35.33
C ALA A 432 12.69 -5.77 35.94
N ASP A 433 13.90 -5.37 36.36
CA ASP A 433 14.80 -6.18 37.16
C ASP A 433 14.27 -6.38 38.59
N LEU A 434 14.34 -7.61 39.10
CA LEU A 434 14.01 -8.04 40.47
C LEU A 434 15.17 -8.81 41.14
N SER A 435 16.40 -8.64 40.64
CA SER A 435 17.61 -9.27 41.19
C SER A 435 18.01 -8.73 42.57
N THR A 436 18.97 -9.38 43.22
CA THR A 436 19.36 -9.12 44.61
C THR A 436 19.89 -7.70 44.87
N SER A 437 20.45 -7.01 43.87
CA SER A 437 20.97 -5.64 43.98
C SER A 437 19.93 -4.64 44.50
N LEU A 438 18.66 -4.80 44.12
CA LEU A 438 17.55 -3.95 44.55
C LEU A 438 17.31 -3.95 46.08
N ARG A 439 17.80 -4.97 46.81
CA ARG A 439 17.80 -4.97 48.30
C ARG A 439 18.72 -3.87 48.87
N TYR A 440 19.78 -3.51 48.14
CA TYR A 440 20.87 -2.63 48.56
C TYR A 440 20.93 -1.30 47.78
N ALA A 441 19.86 -0.96 47.05
CA ALA A 441 19.62 0.35 46.46
C ALA A 441 19.62 1.50 47.52
N ASP A 442 19.34 2.74 47.15
CA ASP A 442 19.16 3.82 48.14
C ASP A 442 17.89 3.59 48.99
N THR A 443 16.74 3.40 48.35
CA THR A 443 15.45 3.00 48.97
C THR A 443 15.14 1.53 48.69
N ASN A 444 14.02 0.98 49.18
CA ASN A 444 13.61 -0.38 48.82
C ASN A 444 13.38 -0.44 47.29
N GLY A 445 14.31 -1.06 46.56
CA GLY A 445 14.33 -1.02 45.10
C GLY A 445 13.08 -1.64 44.48
N PHE A 446 12.53 -2.69 45.10
CA PHE A 446 11.30 -3.36 44.64
C PHE A 446 10.09 -2.42 44.72
N GLU A 447 9.92 -1.73 45.85
CA GLU A 447 8.83 -0.76 46.03
C GLU A 447 9.03 0.52 45.19
N ALA A 448 10.28 0.93 44.95
CA ALA A 448 10.59 2.02 44.03
C ALA A 448 10.29 1.65 42.57
N SER A 449 10.65 0.45 42.11
CA SER A 449 10.26 -0.08 40.80
C SER A 449 8.74 -0.13 40.64
N LYS A 450 7.99 -0.57 41.66
CA LYS A 450 6.52 -0.51 41.65
C LYS A 450 6.00 0.91 41.53
N LYS A 451 6.51 1.83 42.36
CA LYS A 451 6.11 3.24 42.34
C LYS A 451 6.38 3.87 40.96
N ALA A 452 7.49 3.52 40.33
CA ALA A 452 7.87 4.02 39.02
C ALA A 452 7.03 3.43 37.88
N ALA A 453 6.74 2.14 37.91
CA ALA A 453 5.82 1.50 36.99
C ALA A 453 4.39 2.05 37.14
N ASN A 454 3.93 2.28 38.37
CA ASN A 454 2.63 2.92 38.62
C ASN A 454 2.60 4.36 38.09
N ALA A 455 3.64 5.16 38.31
CA ALA A 455 3.73 6.53 37.77
C ALA A 455 3.77 6.55 36.22
N PHE A 456 4.35 5.52 35.60
CA PHE A 456 4.30 5.29 34.15
C PHE A 456 2.86 4.99 33.69
N ILE A 457 2.20 4.02 34.34
CA ILE A 457 0.81 3.61 34.09
C ILE A 457 -0.16 4.80 34.25
N ASP A 458 -0.05 5.55 35.34
CA ASP A 458 -0.87 6.74 35.63
C ASP A 458 -0.73 7.81 34.54
N SER A 459 0.47 7.94 33.96
CA SER A 459 0.74 8.90 32.89
C SER A 459 0.22 8.44 31.51
N LEU A 460 0.04 7.13 31.31
CA LEU A 460 -0.57 6.55 30.10
C LEU A 460 -2.10 6.46 30.17
N GLN A 461 -2.72 6.66 31.35
CA GLN A 461 -4.16 6.51 31.56
C GLN A 461 -4.98 7.33 30.57
N GLY A 462 -5.98 6.69 29.95
CA GLY A 462 -6.89 7.30 28.98
C GLY A 462 -6.30 7.44 27.58
N THR A 463 -5.07 6.98 27.33
CA THR A 463 -4.49 6.94 25.98
C THR A 463 -4.72 5.58 25.30
N PRO A 464 -4.70 5.52 23.95
CA PRO A 464 -4.73 4.26 23.20
C PRO A 464 -3.51 3.32 23.41
N ALA A 465 -2.55 3.66 24.27
CA ALA A 465 -1.35 2.84 24.48
C ALA A 465 -1.69 1.47 25.09
N GLU A 466 -0.89 0.46 24.73
CA GLU A 466 -1.03 -0.92 25.24
C GLU A 466 0.25 -1.33 25.96
N LEU A 467 0.13 -1.82 27.19
CA LEU A 467 1.26 -2.07 28.08
C LEU A 467 1.44 -3.57 28.37
N GLY A 468 2.54 -4.14 27.90
CA GLY A 468 3.08 -5.40 28.41
C GLY A 468 3.93 -5.16 29.65
N ILE A 469 3.80 -5.99 30.67
CA ILE A 469 4.47 -5.83 31.95
C ILE A 469 5.26 -7.10 32.24
N TYR A 470 6.57 -6.96 32.36
CA TYR A 470 7.52 -8.06 32.44
C TYR A 470 8.48 -7.85 33.61
N ASN A 471 8.98 -8.95 34.15
CA ASN A 471 9.98 -8.91 35.19
C ASN A 471 11.02 -10.01 34.99
N PHE A 472 12.23 -9.83 35.50
CA PHE A 472 13.29 -10.83 35.38
C PHE A 472 14.27 -10.74 36.56
N ALA A 473 15.02 -11.82 36.75
CA ALA A 473 16.18 -11.86 37.62
C ALA A 473 17.16 -12.91 37.05
N SER A 474 17.41 -14.05 37.70
CA SER A 474 18.21 -15.14 37.10
C SER A 474 17.50 -15.78 35.89
N GLY A 475 16.18 -15.71 35.84
CA GLY A 475 15.31 -16.10 34.73
C GLY A 475 14.18 -15.09 34.53
N GLY A 476 13.37 -15.34 33.51
CA GLY A 476 12.23 -14.51 33.12
C GLY A 476 11.03 -15.39 32.79
N PRO A 477 9.85 -15.15 33.39
CA PRO A 477 9.61 -14.21 34.49
C PRO A 477 10.29 -14.62 35.79
N ALA A 478 10.52 -13.67 36.69
CA ALA A 478 10.98 -13.94 38.06
C ALA A 478 9.83 -14.16 39.05
N ASN A 479 8.74 -13.41 38.87
CA ASN A 479 7.49 -13.48 39.61
C ASN A 479 6.35 -13.72 38.61
N GLN A 480 5.79 -14.93 38.58
CA GLN A 480 4.78 -15.33 37.59
C GLN A 480 3.48 -14.51 37.69
N ALA A 481 3.06 -14.12 38.89
CA ALA A 481 1.90 -13.24 39.10
C ALA A 481 2.19 -11.76 38.79
N GLY A 482 3.47 -11.41 38.60
CA GLY A 482 3.94 -10.05 38.32
C GLY A 482 4.20 -9.77 36.85
N THR A 483 3.67 -10.57 35.92
CA THR A 483 3.89 -10.40 34.48
C THR A 483 2.63 -10.64 33.65
N THR A 484 2.60 -10.05 32.45
CA THR A 484 1.68 -10.39 31.37
C THR A 484 2.22 -11.45 30.40
N HIS A 485 3.45 -11.93 30.60
CA HIS A 485 4.02 -13.01 29.79
C HIS A 485 3.15 -14.28 29.81
N GLY A 486 2.85 -14.81 28.63
CA GLY A 486 1.95 -15.96 28.45
C GLY A 486 0.44 -15.62 28.47
N GLN A 487 0.06 -14.35 28.61
CA GLN A 487 -1.32 -13.90 28.40
C GLN A 487 -1.57 -13.64 26.90
N ASN A 488 -2.82 -13.74 26.45
CA ASN A 488 -3.20 -13.45 25.06
C ASN A 488 -4.41 -12.48 25.02
N PRO A 489 -4.25 -11.24 24.52
CA PRO A 489 -2.98 -10.61 24.18
C PRO A 489 -2.07 -10.40 25.43
N PRO A 490 -0.74 -10.30 25.25
CA PRO A 490 0.22 -10.10 26.34
C PRO A 490 0.32 -8.64 26.82
N TYR A 491 -0.57 -7.77 26.35
CA TYR A 491 -0.60 -6.34 26.65
C TYR A 491 -1.97 -5.91 27.18
N ILE A 492 -1.97 -4.87 28.02
CA ILE A 492 -3.14 -4.32 28.69
C ILE A 492 -3.40 -2.92 28.13
N SER A 493 -4.61 -2.66 27.63
CA SER A 493 -4.98 -1.32 27.13
C SER A 493 -5.03 -0.30 28.28
N MET A 494 -4.32 0.82 28.13
CA MET A 494 -4.31 1.94 29.08
C MET A 494 -5.50 2.89 28.88
N LEU A 495 -6.34 2.62 27.88
CA LEU A 495 -7.50 3.43 27.53
C LEU A 495 -8.59 3.38 28.62
N SER A 496 -8.75 2.24 29.32
CA SER A 496 -9.80 2.02 30.33
C SER A 496 -9.26 1.99 31.76
N GLU A 497 -10.06 2.46 32.71
CA GLU A 497 -9.76 2.39 34.15
C GLU A 497 -9.53 0.94 34.63
N GLN A 498 -10.27 -0.03 34.07
CA GLN A 498 -10.09 -1.45 34.38
C GLN A 498 -8.72 -1.97 33.90
N GLY A 499 -8.26 -1.54 32.72
CA GLY A 499 -6.93 -1.86 32.22
C GLY A 499 -5.82 -1.23 33.07
N VAL A 500 -5.97 0.04 33.44
CA VAL A 500 -5.07 0.73 34.37
C VAL A 500 -4.99 0.02 35.73
N GLN A 501 -6.13 -0.39 36.31
CA GLN A 501 -6.14 -1.13 37.56
C GLN A 501 -5.50 -2.52 37.43
N ARG A 502 -5.81 -3.27 36.36
CA ARG A 502 -5.17 -4.57 36.07
C ARG A 502 -3.65 -4.44 35.94
N ALA A 503 -3.16 -3.38 35.31
CA ALA A 503 -1.73 -3.12 35.18
C ALA A 503 -1.07 -2.89 36.55
N LYS A 504 -1.70 -2.09 37.43
CA LYS A 504 -1.26 -1.88 38.83
C LYS A 504 -1.30 -3.16 39.64
N ASP A 505 -2.31 -4.01 39.46
CA ASP A 505 -2.45 -5.29 40.15
C ASP A 505 -1.36 -6.30 39.73
N VAL A 506 -0.91 -6.28 38.47
CA VAL A 506 0.27 -7.04 38.03
C VAL A 506 1.54 -6.50 38.70
N VAL A 507 1.79 -5.19 38.65
CA VAL A 507 2.97 -4.55 39.25
C VAL A 507 3.07 -4.81 40.77
N LYS A 508 1.93 -4.85 41.47
CA LYS A 508 1.86 -5.14 42.92
C LYS A 508 2.58 -6.44 43.32
N ASN A 509 2.61 -7.44 42.43
CA ASN A 509 3.22 -8.75 42.66
C ASN A 509 4.74 -8.80 42.41
N TRP A 510 5.39 -7.67 42.10
CA TRP A 510 6.84 -7.58 42.05
C TRP A 510 7.43 -7.70 43.48
N SER A 511 8.37 -8.60 43.69
CA SER A 511 9.01 -8.79 44.99
C SER A 511 10.33 -9.53 44.80
N TYR A 512 11.18 -9.47 45.83
CA TYR A 512 12.40 -10.27 45.85
C TYR A 512 12.09 -11.77 45.85
N ASN A 513 12.87 -12.54 45.08
CA ASN A 513 12.85 -14.00 45.06
C ASN A 513 14.28 -14.53 45.23
N GLU A 514 14.59 -15.06 46.42
CA GLU A 514 15.94 -15.52 46.77
C GLU A 514 16.46 -16.64 45.84
N ASN A 515 15.57 -17.49 45.35
CA ASN A 515 15.88 -18.59 44.42
C ASN A 515 16.11 -18.10 42.98
N ASN A 516 15.95 -16.80 42.73
CA ASN A 516 16.01 -16.18 41.42
C ASN A 516 16.67 -14.79 41.57
N SER A 517 17.96 -14.77 41.92
CA SER A 517 18.67 -13.64 42.54
C SER A 517 19.72 -12.92 41.67
N ALA A 518 20.26 -13.58 40.63
CA ALA A 518 21.19 -12.99 39.65
C ALA A 518 20.49 -12.07 38.62
N THR A 519 21.26 -11.47 37.69
CA THR A 519 20.77 -10.49 36.71
C THR A 519 20.90 -11.02 35.27
N ASN A 520 19.80 -11.48 34.67
CA ASN A 520 19.76 -12.12 33.35
C ASN A 520 19.03 -11.26 32.30
N TRP A 521 19.77 -10.36 31.66
CA TRP A 521 19.21 -9.48 30.63
C TRP A 521 18.67 -10.24 29.41
N GLU A 522 19.28 -11.35 29.02
CA GLU A 522 18.78 -12.21 27.94
C GLU A 522 17.36 -12.72 28.23
N ALA A 523 17.11 -13.19 29.45
CA ALA A 523 15.79 -13.69 29.85
C ALA A 523 14.75 -12.57 30.04
N GLY A 524 15.18 -11.36 30.43
CA GLY A 524 14.31 -10.18 30.42
C GLY A 524 13.85 -9.84 29.01
N LEU A 525 14.79 -9.73 28.06
CA LEU A 525 14.52 -9.36 26.66
C LEU A 525 13.76 -10.45 25.90
N LYS A 526 14.01 -11.74 26.14
CA LYS A 526 13.31 -12.82 25.43
C LYS A 526 11.82 -12.94 25.75
N GLN A 527 11.36 -12.43 26.89
CA GLN A 527 9.94 -12.47 27.26
C GLN A 527 9.03 -11.61 26.38
N VAL A 528 9.59 -10.61 25.69
CA VAL A 528 8.85 -9.62 24.87
C VAL A 528 8.95 -9.93 23.38
N LYS A 529 9.64 -11.01 23.02
CA LYS A 529 9.79 -11.48 21.65
C LYS A 529 8.45 -12.00 21.11
N ASP A 530 8.23 -11.85 19.80
CA ASP A 530 7.04 -12.37 19.09
C ASP A 530 5.72 -11.72 19.57
N HIS A 531 5.78 -10.48 20.07
CA HIS A 531 4.65 -9.74 20.68
C HIS A 531 4.47 -8.30 20.14
N ASP A 532 5.10 -7.97 19.00
CA ASP A 532 4.93 -6.74 18.22
C ASP A 532 5.04 -5.40 19.00
N TYR A 533 5.94 -5.33 19.98
CA TYR A 533 6.19 -4.10 20.73
C TYR A 533 6.89 -3.03 19.87
N ASP A 534 6.44 -1.78 19.99
CA ASP A 534 7.10 -0.61 19.40
C ASP A 534 8.36 -0.24 20.19
N VAL A 535 8.28 -0.34 21.52
CA VAL A 535 9.37 0.06 22.43
C VAL A 535 9.42 -0.83 23.68
N VAL A 536 10.64 -1.15 24.10
CA VAL A 536 10.96 -1.88 25.34
C VAL A 536 11.71 -0.95 26.28
N TYR A 537 11.10 -0.57 27.39
CA TYR A 537 11.77 0.11 28.50
C TYR A 537 12.31 -0.94 29.47
N PHE A 538 13.64 -1.05 29.53
CA PHE A 538 14.35 -2.11 30.26
C PHE A 538 15.04 -1.54 31.50
N ILE A 539 14.40 -1.67 32.67
CA ILE A 539 14.85 -1.10 33.95
C ILE A 539 15.77 -2.09 34.68
N THR A 540 16.99 -1.67 35.03
CA THR A 540 17.96 -2.48 35.79
C THR A 540 18.99 -1.60 36.49
N ASP A 541 19.47 -2.01 37.67
CA ASP A 541 20.68 -1.47 38.32
C ASP A 541 21.89 -2.41 38.21
N GLY A 542 21.63 -3.66 37.80
CA GLY A 542 22.60 -4.73 37.70
C GLY A 542 23.20 -4.84 36.30
N MET A 543 24.43 -5.33 36.23
CA MET A 543 25.09 -5.70 34.97
C MET A 543 24.73 -7.15 34.60
N PRO A 544 24.83 -7.59 33.33
CA PRO A 544 24.43 -8.94 32.94
C PRO A 544 25.39 -9.99 33.52
N THR A 545 24.97 -10.68 34.59
CA THR A 545 25.79 -11.67 35.30
C THR A 545 25.50 -13.11 34.90
N THR A 546 24.32 -13.39 34.32
CA THR A 546 23.96 -14.74 33.87
C THR A 546 23.11 -14.73 32.60
N SER A 547 23.05 -15.88 31.93
CA SER A 547 22.31 -16.15 30.69
C SER A 547 22.11 -17.66 30.53
N SER A 548 21.42 -18.07 29.46
CA SER A 548 21.32 -19.47 29.05
C SER A 548 22.69 -20.13 28.84
N THR A 549 23.66 -19.41 28.24
CA THR A 549 25.04 -19.89 28.07
C THR A 549 25.82 -19.99 29.38
N ILE A 550 25.65 -19.06 30.31
CA ILE A 550 26.30 -19.13 31.63
C ILE A 550 25.75 -20.32 32.44
N LYS A 551 24.44 -20.56 32.39
CA LYS A 551 23.80 -21.71 33.03
C LYS A 551 24.24 -23.03 32.41
N SER A 552 24.33 -23.15 31.08
CA SER A 552 24.76 -24.39 30.42
C SER A 552 26.23 -24.73 30.70
N LYS A 553 27.08 -23.71 30.93
CA LYS A 553 28.47 -23.87 31.42
C LYS A 553 28.57 -24.19 32.92
N GLY A 554 27.47 -24.23 33.67
CA GLY A 554 27.47 -24.48 35.11
C GLY A 554 28.23 -23.42 35.91
N LEU A 555 28.14 -22.16 35.46
CA LEU A 555 28.77 -20.99 36.05
C LEU A 555 27.78 -20.23 36.95
N GLY A 556 28.31 -19.57 37.98
CA GLY A 556 27.53 -18.70 38.86
C GLY A 556 27.21 -17.35 38.20
N GLY A 557 26.16 -16.69 38.70
CA GLY A 557 25.65 -15.41 38.22
C GLY A 557 25.98 -14.22 39.13
N GLU A 558 27.16 -14.18 39.74
CA GLU A 558 27.51 -13.13 40.71
C GLU A 558 28.14 -11.88 40.09
N PHE A 559 28.83 -12.00 38.95
CA PHE A 559 29.56 -10.90 38.30
C PHE A 559 29.44 -10.99 36.78
N VAL A 560 29.84 -9.93 36.07
CA VAL A 560 29.65 -9.80 34.61
C VAL A 560 30.44 -10.86 33.85
N GLN A 561 29.76 -11.66 33.04
CA GLN A 561 30.37 -12.69 32.19
C GLN A 561 30.23 -12.31 30.71
N ALA A 562 31.25 -12.57 29.91
CA ALA A 562 31.26 -12.21 28.49
C ALA A 562 30.11 -12.84 27.70
N SER A 563 29.77 -14.12 27.95
CA SER A 563 28.60 -14.74 27.31
C SER A 563 27.27 -14.11 27.75
N ALA A 564 27.14 -13.64 29.00
CA ALA A 564 25.89 -13.04 29.47
C ALA A 564 25.57 -11.72 28.75
N LEU A 565 26.58 -10.86 28.59
CA LEU A 565 26.45 -9.64 27.78
C LEU A 565 26.15 -9.98 26.31
N ASN A 566 26.87 -10.92 25.72
CA ASN A 566 26.71 -11.29 24.31
C ASN A 566 25.35 -11.95 23.99
N ASP A 567 24.80 -12.75 24.90
CA ASP A 567 23.46 -13.33 24.78
C ASP A 567 22.37 -12.24 24.90
N ALA A 568 22.57 -11.24 25.77
CA ALA A 568 21.67 -10.09 25.87
C ALA A 568 21.69 -9.21 24.61
N ILE A 569 22.89 -8.95 24.03
CA ILE A 569 23.04 -8.26 22.74
C ILE A 569 22.30 -9.03 21.64
N LYS A 570 22.44 -10.35 21.60
CA LYS A 570 21.72 -11.19 20.63
C LYS A 570 20.20 -11.06 20.79
N ALA A 571 19.67 -11.18 22.00
CA ALA A 571 18.24 -11.04 22.27
C ALA A 571 17.72 -9.64 21.87
N ALA A 572 18.46 -8.58 22.18
CA ALA A 572 18.08 -7.22 21.79
C ALA A 572 18.18 -6.98 20.27
N ASN A 573 19.16 -7.59 19.59
CA ASN A 573 19.27 -7.53 18.14
C ASN A 573 18.10 -8.24 17.43
N GLU A 574 17.59 -9.34 17.99
CA GLU A 574 16.37 -10.00 17.47
C GLU A 574 15.15 -9.07 17.54
N LEU A 575 14.97 -8.33 18.65
CA LEU A 575 13.90 -7.34 18.80
C LEU A 575 14.08 -6.14 17.85
N LYS A 576 15.28 -5.56 17.80
CA LYS A 576 15.57 -4.40 16.92
C LYS A 576 15.44 -4.73 15.43
N ALA A 577 15.77 -5.96 15.03
CA ALA A 577 15.56 -6.44 13.66
C ALA A 577 14.07 -6.61 13.30
N ALA A 578 13.20 -6.80 14.29
CA ALA A 578 11.74 -6.80 14.13
C ALA A 578 11.12 -5.39 14.21
N GLY A 579 11.93 -4.33 14.31
CA GLY A 579 11.48 -2.93 14.39
C GLY A 579 11.22 -2.42 15.82
N THR A 580 11.38 -3.25 16.85
CA THR A 580 11.21 -2.85 18.26
C THR A 580 12.39 -2.01 18.75
N ARG A 581 12.14 -0.79 19.24
CA ARG A 581 13.15 0.04 19.91
C ARG A 581 13.46 -0.47 21.31
N VAL A 582 14.74 -0.58 21.66
CA VAL A 582 15.18 -0.96 23.02
C VAL A 582 15.75 0.26 23.75
N VAL A 583 15.21 0.58 24.93
CA VAL A 583 15.61 1.72 25.77
C VAL A 583 15.96 1.23 27.19
N PRO A 584 17.25 1.02 27.49
CA PRO A 584 17.72 0.66 28.82
C PRO A 584 17.62 1.86 29.75
N ILE A 585 17.12 1.61 30.96
CA ILE A 585 16.98 2.56 32.04
C ILE A 585 17.88 2.08 33.17
N MET A 586 19.13 2.53 33.10
CA MET A 586 20.21 2.12 34.00
C MET A 586 20.14 2.94 35.28
N VAL A 587 19.78 2.29 36.38
CA VAL A 587 19.71 2.90 37.71
C VAL A 587 21.05 2.72 38.42
N ASP A 588 21.58 3.77 39.01
CA ASP A 588 22.91 3.72 39.64
C ASP A 588 22.86 2.96 40.98
N LEU A 589 23.53 1.80 41.00
CA LEU A 589 23.83 1.05 42.20
C LEU A 589 24.95 1.74 42.99
N THR A 590 24.78 1.85 44.32
CA THR A 590 25.82 2.34 45.24
C THR A 590 26.39 1.22 46.11
N LEU A 591 27.71 1.23 46.27
CA LEU A 591 28.47 0.31 47.13
C LEU A 591 29.03 1.03 48.36
N GLY A 592 29.46 0.25 49.34
CA GLY A 592 30.01 0.80 50.57
C GLY A 592 30.23 -0.23 51.69
N GLY A 593 29.60 -1.41 51.63
CA GLY A 593 29.55 -2.31 52.78
C GLY A 593 28.93 -1.60 53.99
N ASN A 594 29.56 -1.75 55.15
CA ASN A 594 29.23 -0.99 56.36
C ASN A 594 30.09 0.29 56.53
N THR A 595 30.89 0.70 55.53
CA THR A 595 31.91 1.77 55.70
C THR A 595 31.38 3.19 55.83
N GLY A 596 30.07 3.41 55.60
CA GLY A 596 29.44 4.72 55.67
C GLY A 596 29.64 5.61 54.44
N LYS A 597 30.40 5.16 53.43
CA LYS A 597 30.58 5.85 52.14
C LYS A 597 29.69 5.25 51.06
N ASP A 598 29.20 6.08 50.15
CA ASP A 598 28.47 5.65 48.96
C ASP A 598 29.35 5.80 47.72
N TRP A 599 29.51 4.71 46.97
CA TRP A 599 30.31 4.67 45.74
C TRP A 599 29.47 4.15 44.58
N VAL A 600 29.22 4.99 43.57
CA VAL A 600 28.46 4.60 42.38
C VAL A 600 29.25 3.55 41.57
N VAL A 601 28.55 2.52 41.09
CA VAL A 601 29.12 1.54 40.16
C VAL A 601 29.14 2.11 38.74
N GLU A 602 30.30 2.57 38.29
CA GLU A 602 30.48 3.07 36.93
C GLU A 602 30.84 1.97 35.93
N GLN A 603 31.58 0.95 36.37
CA GLN A 603 32.09 -0.16 35.56
C GLN A 603 32.49 -1.37 36.43
N ASP A 604 32.57 -2.56 35.83
CA ASP A 604 33.21 -3.74 36.44
C ASP A 604 33.97 -4.56 35.39
N TYR A 605 34.79 -5.52 35.82
CA TYR A 605 35.50 -6.44 34.95
C TYR A 605 34.54 -7.41 34.26
N VAL A 606 34.64 -7.49 32.92
CA VAL A 606 33.96 -8.54 32.16
C VAL A 606 34.81 -9.80 32.15
N LEU A 607 34.30 -10.85 32.78
CA LEU A 607 34.99 -12.12 32.96
C LEU A 607 34.92 -12.99 31.69
N LYS A 608 35.98 -13.78 31.45
CA LYS A 608 36.09 -14.73 30.33
C LYS A 608 35.34 -16.05 30.59
N ASP A 609 34.08 -15.96 31.04
CA ASP A 609 33.24 -17.10 31.42
C ASP A 609 33.91 -18.03 32.45
N ILE A 610 34.57 -17.44 33.46
CA ILE A 610 35.36 -18.16 34.46
C ILE A 610 34.52 -18.58 35.67
N LYS A 611 34.89 -19.70 36.31
CA LYS A 611 34.10 -20.30 37.39
C LYS A 611 34.55 -19.83 38.77
N ARG A 612 33.59 -19.38 39.60
CA ARG A 612 33.82 -19.13 41.02
C ARG A 612 34.03 -20.46 41.76
N ILE A 613 34.98 -20.48 42.68
CA ILE A 613 35.16 -21.56 43.66
C ILE A 613 35.11 -21.00 45.08
N GLY A 614 34.76 -21.83 46.05
CA GLY A 614 34.72 -21.43 47.46
C GLY A 614 36.07 -20.91 47.95
N LEU A 615 36.06 -19.92 48.85
CA LEU A 615 37.28 -19.29 49.37
C LEU A 615 38.30 -20.31 49.91
N ASN A 616 37.80 -21.31 50.64
CA ASN A 616 38.61 -22.38 51.24
C ASN A 616 38.69 -23.65 50.36
N ALA A 617 38.05 -23.69 49.19
CA ALA A 617 38.08 -24.84 48.31
C ALA A 617 39.42 -24.98 47.59
N GLU A 618 39.85 -26.21 47.29
CA GLU A 618 40.97 -26.43 46.38
C GLU A 618 40.62 -26.01 44.95
N VAL A 619 41.63 -25.60 44.17
CA VAL A 619 41.44 -25.34 42.73
C VAL A 619 41.13 -26.68 42.05
N PRO A 620 40.05 -26.82 41.26
CA PRO A 620 39.72 -28.07 40.59
C PRO A 620 40.88 -28.64 39.76
N GLN A 621 40.92 -29.97 39.60
CA GLN A 621 41.95 -30.66 38.81
C GLN A 621 41.68 -30.59 37.30
N GLN A 622 40.46 -30.24 36.89
CA GLN A 622 40.11 -30.00 35.50
C GLN A 622 40.83 -28.74 34.98
N PRO A 623 41.42 -28.76 33.77
CA PRO A 623 42.01 -27.57 33.17
C PRO A 623 40.98 -26.45 32.99
N GLY A 624 41.36 -25.21 33.30
CA GLY A 624 40.46 -24.06 33.26
C GLY A 624 40.88 -22.93 34.19
N VAL A 625 40.12 -21.83 34.15
CA VAL A 625 40.36 -20.64 34.97
C VAL A 625 39.28 -20.53 36.04
N TYR A 626 39.72 -20.35 37.29
CA TYR A 626 38.89 -20.33 38.48
C TYR A 626 39.20 -19.09 39.32
N TYR A 627 38.20 -18.53 40.03
CA TYR A 627 38.43 -17.40 40.91
C TYR A 627 37.79 -17.57 42.30
N LYS A 628 38.40 -16.90 43.27
CA LYS A 628 37.95 -16.78 44.66
C LYS A 628 37.74 -15.31 44.99
N ILE A 629 36.71 -15.03 45.77
CA ILE A 629 36.49 -13.72 46.38
C ILE A 629 36.52 -13.82 47.91
N ASN A 630 37.07 -12.80 48.54
CA ASN A 630 37.07 -12.62 49.99
C ASN A 630 36.45 -11.26 50.34
N SER A 631 35.12 -11.24 50.45
CA SER A 631 34.33 -10.06 50.85
C SER A 631 34.62 -9.58 52.28
N GLY A 632 35.31 -10.39 53.09
CA GLY A 632 35.66 -10.09 54.49
C GLY A 632 36.78 -9.07 54.65
N ILE A 633 37.59 -8.84 53.61
CA ILE A 633 38.75 -7.95 53.65
C ILE A 633 38.32 -6.51 53.95
N GLN A 634 38.67 -6.01 55.14
CA GLN A 634 38.29 -4.67 55.63
C GLN A 634 38.56 -3.55 54.61
N ALA A 635 39.74 -3.55 53.99
CA ALA A 635 40.14 -2.55 52.99
C ALA A 635 39.29 -2.57 51.71
N ALA A 636 38.66 -3.72 51.38
CA ALA A 636 37.84 -3.89 50.18
C ALA A 636 36.33 -3.85 50.45
N ARG A 637 35.88 -3.57 51.69
CA ARG A 637 34.44 -3.51 52.02
C ARG A 637 33.68 -2.44 51.24
N GLU A 638 34.35 -1.40 50.74
CA GLU A 638 33.76 -0.41 49.83
C GLU A 638 33.31 -1.01 48.47
N ALA A 639 33.71 -2.24 48.14
CA ALA A 639 33.26 -2.99 46.97
C ALA A 639 32.12 -3.99 47.27
N ASN A 640 31.65 -4.03 48.52
CA ASN A 640 30.48 -4.80 48.91
C ASN A 640 29.21 -3.96 48.75
N TYR A 641 28.08 -4.63 48.60
CA TYR A 641 26.75 -3.99 48.67
C TYR A 641 26.62 -3.12 49.93
N ASN A 642 25.91 -2.01 49.80
CA ASN A 642 25.71 -1.04 50.87
C ASN A 642 24.64 -1.55 51.85
N ASP A 643 25.07 -2.03 53.02
CA ASP A 643 24.15 -2.54 54.05
C ASP A 643 23.53 -1.34 54.78
N LYS A 644 22.31 -0.96 54.39
CA LYS A 644 21.61 0.23 54.88
C LYS A 644 21.41 0.23 56.39
N GLU A 645 21.11 -0.94 56.96
CA GLU A 645 20.83 -1.10 58.39
C GLU A 645 22.11 -0.91 59.23
N ARG A 646 23.28 -1.21 58.63
CA ARG A 646 24.59 -1.15 59.28
C ARG A 646 25.51 -0.09 58.68
N LYS A 647 24.98 0.84 57.88
CA LYS A 647 25.76 1.87 57.20
C LYS A 647 26.44 2.79 58.21
N GLY A 648 27.77 2.78 58.24
CA GLY A 648 28.57 3.58 59.17
C GLY A 648 28.72 2.97 60.57
N THR A 649 28.24 1.74 60.80
CA THR A 649 28.43 1.04 62.09
C THR A 649 29.66 0.12 62.03
N ASN A 650 30.22 -0.20 63.20
CA ASN A 650 31.33 -1.16 63.32
C ASN A 650 30.88 -2.63 63.24
N GLU A 651 29.58 -2.90 63.03
CA GLU A 651 29.02 -4.25 63.02
C GLU A 651 29.34 -4.99 61.70
N SER A 652 29.51 -6.31 61.79
CA SER A 652 29.64 -7.16 60.61
C SER A 652 28.27 -7.40 59.97
N GLY A 653 27.98 -6.67 58.88
CA GLY A 653 26.82 -6.91 58.03
C GLY A 653 26.98 -8.06 57.04
N GLU A 654 26.02 -8.18 56.12
CA GLU A 654 26.03 -9.18 55.05
C GLU A 654 27.13 -8.84 54.03
N LEU A 655 28.33 -9.42 54.18
CA LEU A 655 29.49 -9.08 53.37
C LEU A 655 29.43 -9.75 51.99
N ILE A 656 28.64 -9.19 51.09
CA ILE A 656 28.53 -9.61 49.68
C ILE A 656 29.27 -8.63 48.79
N MET A 657 30.32 -9.10 48.12
CA MET A 657 31.07 -8.35 47.10
C MET A 657 30.23 -8.20 45.84
N ALA A 658 30.12 -6.97 45.33
CA ALA A 658 29.27 -6.62 44.19
C ALA A 658 30.03 -5.99 43.02
N ASN A 659 31.33 -5.71 43.18
CA ASN A 659 32.17 -5.19 42.09
C ASN A 659 33.61 -5.72 42.22
N LEU A 660 34.08 -6.47 41.22
CA LEU A 660 35.41 -7.09 41.23
C LEU A 660 36.52 -6.07 40.97
N GLU A 661 36.26 -5.07 40.14
CA GLU A 661 37.22 -4.04 39.75
C GLU A 661 37.69 -3.22 40.95
N ARG A 662 36.73 -2.70 41.73
CA ARG A 662 36.95 -1.98 42.97
C ARG A 662 37.60 -2.87 44.03
N ALA A 663 37.15 -4.11 44.19
CA ALA A 663 37.72 -5.04 45.16
C ALA A 663 39.21 -5.34 44.85
N ALA A 664 39.53 -5.58 43.57
CA ALA A 664 40.89 -5.85 43.11
C ALA A 664 41.81 -4.62 43.24
N LYS A 665 41.30 -3.40 43.04
CA LYS A 665 42.04 -2.15 43.27
C LYS A 665 42.32 -1.89 44.75
N LEU A 666 41.32 -2.08 45.61
CA LEU A 666 41.42 -1.76 47.04
C LEU A 666 42.23 -2.79 47.85
N ALA A 667 42.19 -4.07 47.46
CA ALA A 667 43.00 -5.12 48.08
C ALA A 667 43.56 -6.10 47.04
N PRO A 668 44.58 -5.69 46.27
CA PRO A 668 45.19 -6.50 45.21
C PRO A 668 45.62 -7.88 45.71
N ASN A 669 45.32 -8.92 44.94
CA ASN A 669 45.62 -10.33 45.22
C ASN A 669 45.06 -10.89 46.56
N ARG A 670 44.21 -10.12 47.27
CA ARG A 670 43.63 -10.48 48.57
C ARG A 670 42.11 -10.58 48.55
N ALA A 671 41.43 -9.60 47.96
CA ALA A 671 39.97 -9.62 47.82
C ALA A 671 39.51 -10.44 46.61
N LEU A 672 40.29 -10.44 45.53
CA LEU A 672 40.15 -11.32 44.36
C LEU A 672 41.43 -12.14 44.19
N GLN A 673 41.28 -13.44 43.92
CA GLN A 673 42.36 -14.34 43.52
C GLN A 673 41.91 -15.18 42.34
N VAL A 674 42.74 -15.27 41.30
CA VAL A 674 42.44 -16.03 40.08
C VAL A 674 43.53 -17.06 39.85
N PHE A 675 43.12 -18.28 39.49
CA PHE A 675 43.96 -19.45 39.32
C PHE A 675 43.70 -20.07 37.95
N GLU A 676 44.76 -20.50 37.28
CA GLU A 676 44.68 -21.27 36.04
C GLU A 676 45.22 -22.68 36.29
N ARG A 677 44.37 -23.68 36.07
CA ARG A 677 44.77 -25.09 36.01
C ARG A 677 45.20 -25.40 34.58
N LEU A 678 46.48 -25.68 34.39
CA LEU A 678 47.06 -26.04 33.10
C LEU A 678 46.80 -27.52 32.77
N PRO A 679 46.85 -27.93 31.48
CA PRO A 679 46.65 -29.33 31.06
C PRO A 679 47.60 -30.35 31.68
N ASN A 680 48.78 -29.92 32.15
CA ASN A 680 49.74 -30.75 32.86
C ASN A 680 49.45 -30.91 34.36
N GLY A 681 48.28 -30.44 34.83
CA GLY A 681 47.87 -30.50 36.24
C GLY A 681 48.48 -29.42 37.12
N LYS A 682 49.40 -28.57 36.64
CA LYS A 682 49.93 -27.44 37.44
C LYS A 682 48.85 -26.37 37.64
N SER A 683 48.77 -25.82 38.84
CA SER A 683 47.95 -24.63 39.14
C SER A 683 48.86 -23.40 39.25
N GLU A 684 48.49 -22.31 38.60
CA GLU A 684 49.22 -21.03 38.63
C GLU A 684 48.29 -19.91 39.11
N THR A 685 48.79 -19.01 39.98
CA THR A 685 48.03 -17.81 40.37
C THR A 685 48.21 -16.74 39.30
N VAL A 686 47.13 -16.42 38.59
CA VAL A 686 47.13 -15.53 37.41
C VAL A 686 46.39 -14.21 37.67
N THR A 687 46.04 -13.90 38.92
CA THR A 687 45.29 -12.68 39.31
C THR A 687 45.82 -11.41 38.64
N SER A 688 47.13 -11.16 38.70
CA SER A 688 47.74 -9.96 38.12
C SER A 688 47.88 -10.02 36.58
N ASN A 689 47.77 -11.21 35.98
CA ASN A 689 47.72 -11.37 34.52
C ASN A 689 46.27 -11.33 34.02
N MET A 690 45.68 -10.13 34.07
CA MET A 690 44.27 -9.87 33.72
C MET A 690 43.87 -10.42 32.35
N SER A 691 44.79 -10.41 31.38
CA SER A 691 44.57 -10.95 30.02
C SER A 691 44.14 -12.41 29.99
N ARG A 692 44.45 -13.21 31.02
CA ARG A 692 44.08 -14.63 31.11
C ARG A 692 42.62 -14.85 31.48
N TRP A 693 41.97 -13.89 32.13
CA TRP A 693 40.72 -14.12 32.85
C TRP A 693 39.63 -13.04 32.70
N THR A 694 39.99 -11.84 32.27
CA THR A 694 39.03 -10.75 31.95
C THR A 694 39.36 -10.08 30.62
N TYR A 695 38.36 -9.45 30.00
CA TYR A 695 38.53 -8.52 28.88
C TYR A 695 38.81 -7.07 29.33
N GLY A 696 38.96 -6.83 30.63
CA GLY A 696 39.08 -5.49 31.22
C GLY A 696 37.75 -4.99 31.78
N ALA A 697 37.75 -3.75 32.26
CA ALA A 697 36.55 -3.10 32.77
C ALA A 697 35.63 -2.63 31.63
N ARG A 698 34.31 -2.70 31.81
CA ARG A 698 33.32 -2.13 30.89
C ARG A 698 32.30 -1.30 31.65
N GLY A 699 31.99 -0.11 31.12
CA GLY A 699 31.05 0.82 31.72
C GLY A 699 29.61 0.30 31.76
N VAL A 700 28.91 0.56 32.85
CA VAL A 700 27.49 0.22 33.03
C VAL A 700 26.63 0.84 31.92
N LYS A 701 26.84 2.14 31.64
CA LYS A 701 26.21 2.83 30.49
C LYS A 701 26.55 2.15 29.17
N THR A 702 27.81 1.80 28.95
CA THR A 702 28.28 1.15 27.70
C THR A 702 27.59 -0.19 27.46
N MET A 703 27.33 -0.98 28.53
CA MET A 703 26.58 -2.24 28.42
C MET A 703 25.10 -2.02 28.08
N GLY A 704 24.47 -0.93 28.57
CA GLY A 704 23.16 -0.51 28.07
C GLY A 704 23.20 -0.16 26.56
N GLU A 705 24.21 0.59 26.13
CA GLU A 705 24.40 0.98 24.73
C GLU A 705 24.75 -0.21 23.80
N ASP A 706 25.19 -1.35 24.35
CA ASP A 706 25.42 -2.58 23.59
C ASP A 706 24.10 -3.25 23.17
N ILE A 707 23.12 -3.32 24.08
CA ILE A 707 21.79 -3.87 23.77
C ILE A 707 20.91 -2.86 23.00
N SER A 708 21.17 -1.56 23.12
CA SER A 708 20.44 -0.49 22.45
C SER A 708 21.24 0.14 21.31
N GLY A 709 21.68 1.38 21.51
CA GLY A 709 22.47 2.21 20.60
C GLY A 709 23.17 3.32 21.38
N THR A 710 24.13 4.01 20.77
CA THR A 710 24.85 5.11 21.45
C THR A 710 23.92 6.29 21.66
N GLY A 711 23.76 6.74 22.91
CA GLY A 711 22.82 7.79 23.32
C GLY A 711 21.41 7.29 23.66
N ASP A 712 21.08 6.01 23.42
CA ASP A 712 19.72 5.47 23.66
C ASP A 712 19.50 4.96 25.10
N THR A 713 20.54 4.99 25.95
CA THR A 713 20.46 4.56 27.35
C THR A 713 20.14 5.72 28.27
N VAL A 714 19.03 5.63 28.99
CA VAL A 714 18.66 6.56 30.07
C VAL A 714 19.41 6.17 31.34
N LYS A 715 20.01 7.14 32.03
CA LYS A 715 20.66 6.94 33.33
C LYS A 715 19.84 7.60 34.44
N VAL A 716 19.65 6.89 35.55
CA VAL A 716 18.94 7.38 36.74
C VAL A 716 19.86 7.27 37.95
N SER A 717 20.03 8.35 38.71
CA SER A 717 21.05 8.42 39.77
C SER A 717 20.82 7.50 40.97
N ASN A 718 19.63 6.94 41.14
CA ASN A 718 19.21 6.02 42.20
C ASN A 718 17.73 5.58 42.01
N TYR A 719 17.21 4.71 42.88
CA TYR A 719 15.82 4.24 42.80
C TYR A 719 14.80 5.27 43.30
N SER A 720 15.15 6.16 44.23
CA SER A 720 14.21 7.21 44.68
C SER A 720 13.79 8.16 43.55
N ASN A 721 14.68 8.43 42.59
CA ASN A 721 14.41 9.29 41.42
C ASN A 721 13.73 8.56 40.25
N LEU A 722 13.71 7.23 40.22
CA LEU A 722 13.20 6.43 39.10
C LEU A 722 11.74 6.76 38.74
N ALA A 723 10.90 7.05 39.73
CA ALA A 723 9.48 7.30 39.47
C ALA A 723 9.19 8.57 38.67
N GLU A 724 9.93 9.65 38.91
CA GLU A 724 9.78 10.90 38.14
C GLU A 724 10.38 10.74 36.73
N GLN A 725 11.45 9.97 36.58
CA GLN A 725 12.00 9.63 35.26
C GLN A 725 10.99 8.82 34.42
N MET A 726 10.39 7.77 35.00
CA MET A 726 9.39 6.96 34.28
C MET A 726 8.16 7.78 33.90
N LYS A 727 7.65 8.61 34.82
CA LYS A 727 6.58 9.58 34.54
C LYS A 727 6.94 10.50 33.37
N THR A 728 8.14 11.07 33.36
CA THR A 728 8.63 11.93 32.26
C THR A 728 8.65 11.19 30.91
N ILE A 729 9.11 9.93 30.90
CA ILE A 729 9.14 9.09 29.69
C ILE A 729 7.72 8.81 29.18
N ALA A 730 6.77 8.47 30.05
CA ALA A 730 5.38 8.28 29.65
C ALA A 730 4.73 9.59 29.18
N GLN A 731 5.07 10.72 29.80
CA GLN A 731 4.62 12.04 29.35
C GLN A 731 5.12 12.36 27.93
N ASP A 732 6.40 12.12 27.61
CA ASP A 732 6.90 12.27 26.23
C ASP A 732 6.14 11.38 25.22
N VAL A 733 5.89 10.12 25.57
CA VAL A 733 5.08 9.20 24.74
C VAL A 733 3.65 9.74 24.54
N THR A 734 3.00 10.25 25.58
CA THR A 734 1.61 10.75 25.49
C THR A 734 1.47 12.12 24.83
N THR A 735 2.52 12.94 24.75
CA THR A 735 2.47 14.21 23.97
C THR A 735 2.15 13.99 22.49
N ARG A 736 2.39 12.76 21.98
CA ARG A 736 2.15 12.30 20.61
C ARG A 736 0.71 11.77 20.39
N CYS A 737 -0.14 11.85 21.42
CA CYS A 737 -1.49 11.30 21.44
C CYS A 737 -2.56 12.42 21.59
N ASN A 738 -2.68 13.32 20.60
CA ASN A 738 -3.71 14.36 20.63
C ASN A 738 -4.96 14.00 19.79
N GLY A 739 -5.36 12.73 19.85
CA GLY A 739 -6.48 12.15 19.09
C GLY A 739 -6.04 11.08 18.11
N ALA A 740 -6.93 10.14 17.81
CA ALA A 740 -6.68 9.08 16.82
C ALA A 740 -7.96 8.71 16.06
N VAL A 741 -7.82 8.37 14.78
CA VAL A 741 -8.88 7.78 13.95
C VAL A 741 -8.42 6.41 13.49
N THR A 742 -9.24 5.39 13.71
CA THR A 742 -9.04 4.04 13.18
C THR A 742 -10.24 3.62 12.35
N VAL A 743 -10.00 3.08 11.16
CA VAL A 743 -11.00 2.36 10.37
C VAL A 743 -10.68 0.88 10.39
N LYS A 744 -11.65 0.02 10.71
CA LYS A 744 -11.57 -1.43 10.53
C LYS A 744 -12.45 -1.86 9.35
N LYS A 745 -11.86 -2.55 8.38
CA LYS A 745 -12.55 -3.18 7.27
C LYS A 745 -13.00 -4.59 7.64
N ARG A 746 -14.23 -4.95 7.29
CA ARG A 746 -14.72 -6.33 7.36
C ARG A 746 -15.39 -6.76 6.06
N ILE A 747 -15.43 -8.07 5.83
CA ILE A 747 -16.31 -8.69 4.86
C ILE A 747 -17.49 -9.33 5.59
N VAL A 748 -18.70 -9.08 5.10
CA VAL A 748 -19.97 -9.63 5.61
C VAL A 748 -20.70 -10.42 4.53
N ASP A 749 -21.68 -11.23 4.92
CA ASP A 749 -22.64 -11.82 3.99
C ASP A 749 -23.76 -10.82 3.62
N GLU A 750 -24.65 -11.25 2.72
CA GLU A 750 -25.83 -10.48 2.27
C GLU A 750 -26.76 -10.02 3.41
N ASN A 751 -26.69 -10.68 4.59
CA ASN A 751 -27.48 -10.35 5.78
C ASN A 751 -26.70 -9.51 6.80
N GLY A 752 -25.48 -9.07 6.48
CA GLY A 752 -24.64 -8.29 7.37
C GLY A 752 -24.00 -9.08 8.51
N LYS A 753 -23.96 -10.42 8.44
CA LYS A 753 -23.19 -11.26 9.36
C LYS A 753 -21.73 -11.25 8.91
N VAL A 754 -20.81 -11.06 9.86
CA VAL A 754 -19.36 -11.02 9.57
C VAL A 754 -18.86 -12.37 9.07
N LEU A 755 -18.14 -12.34 7.94
CA LEU A 755 -17.41 -13.46 7.34
C LEU A 755 -15.90 -13.32 7.59
N GLU A 756 -15.38 -12.09 7.51
CA GLU A 756 -13.97 -11.74 7.70
C GLU A 756 -13.88 -10.50 8.60
N ASP A 757 -13.43 -10.67 9.84
CA ASP A 757 -13.33 -9.57 10.82
C ASP A 757 -11.96 -8.87 10.75
N GLY A 758 -11.59 -8.39 9.57
CA GLY A 758 -10.31 -7.69 9.33
C GLY A 758 -9.75 -7.99 7.94
N ALA A 759 -10.21 -7.25 6.93
CA ALA A 759 -9.75 -7.45 5.55
C ALA A 759 -8.56 -6.51 5.20
N PRO A 760 -7.37 -7.02 4.88
CA PRO A 760 -6.18 -6.22 4.56
C PRO A 760 -6.19 -5.67 3.13
N GLY A 761 -5.37 -4.65 2.86
CA GLY A 761 -5.19 -4.07 1.52
C GLY A 761 -6.34 -3.20 1.01
N TRP A 762 -7.27 -2.79 1.88
CA TRP A 762 -8.35 -1.87 1.54
C TRP A 762 -7.93 -0.42 1.77
N GLU A 763 -7.97 0.40 0.73
CA GLU A 763 -7.45 1.77 0.76
C GLU A 763 -8.52 2.78 1.21
N PHE A 764 -8.22 3.53 2.28
CA PHE A 764 -9.06 4.58 2.86
C PHE A 764 -8.35 5.92 2.87
N THR A 765 -9.04 6.99 2.44
CA THR A 765 -8.54 8.36 2.54
C THR A 765 -9.17 9.10 3.70
N LEU A 766 -8.35 9.62 4.62
CA LEU A 766 -8.76 10.54 5.67
C LEU A 766 -8.46 11.99 5.25
N SER A 767 -9.38 12.92 5.49
CA SER A 767 -9.24 14.35 5.18
C SER A 767 -9.73 15.25 6.33
N ALA A 768 -8.96 16.27 6.67
CA ALA A 768 -9.21 17.24 7.75
C ALA A 768 -9.57 18.66 7.23
N GLY A 769 -10.24 18.72 6.07
CA GLY A 769 -10.60 19.98 5.43
C GLY A 769 -9.37 20.80 5.03
N SER A 770 -9.19 21.95 5.67
CA SER A 770 -8.13 22.93 5.40
C SER A 770 -7.01 22.96 6.44
N GLN A 771 -7.01 22.02 7.41
CA GLN A 771 -6.03 21.99 8.50
C GLN A 771 -5.03 20.85 8.31
N ASP A 772 -3.73 21.17 8.31
CA ASP A 772 -2.66 20.17 8.33
C ASP A 772 -2.50 19.63 9.77
N ILE A 773 -3.32 18.63 10.12
CA ILE A 773 -3.42 18.05 11.48
C ILE A 773 -3.41 16.52 11.51
N ILE A 774 -3.39 15.85 10.35
CA ILE A 774 -3.32 14.39 10.28
C ILE A 774 -1.84 14.00 10.26
N ASP A 775 -1.40 13.21 11.23
CA ASP A 775 -0.11 12.53 11.18
C ASP A 775 -0.31 11.10 10.65
N PRO A 776 0.29 10.74 9.49
CA PRO A 776 0.21 9.41 8.92
C PRO A 776 1.16 8.41 9.64
N GLY A 777 1.81 8.79 10.73
CA GLY A 777 2.73 7.95 11.52
C GLY A 777 4.21 8.21 11.25
N ASN A 778 4.53 9.32 10.57
CA ASN A 778 5.89 9.79 10.32
C ASN A 778 6.24 11.06 11.14
N GLY A 779 5.25 11.68 11.80
CA GLY A 779 5.41 12.93 12.56
C GLY A 779 5.26 14.21 11.73
N GLU A 780 5.03 14.13 10.42
CA GLU A 780 4.70 15.29 9.58
C GLU A 780 3.17 15.43 9.46
N LEU A 781 2.66 16.65 9.71
CA LEU A 781 1.22 16.90 9.66
C LEU A 781 0.77 17.26 8.25
N VAL A 782 -0.32 16.63 7.79
CA VAL A 782 -0.93 16.84 6.48
C VAL A 782 -2.45 17.01 6.61
N ARG A 783 -3.09 17.71 5.66
CA ARG A 783 -4.56 17.85 5.59
C ARG A 783 -5.29 16.62 5.06
N ARG A 784 -4.58 15.70 4.40
CA ARG A 784 -5.15 14.51 3.76
C ARG A 784 -4.12 13.38 3.72
N SER A 785 -4.55 12.14 4.01
CA SER A 785 -3.70 10.95 3.98
C SER A 785 -4.48 9.74 3.48
N LEU A 786 -3.87 8.97 2.57
CA LEU A 786 -4.34 7.64 2.18
C LEU A 786 -3.62 6.57 3.03
N LYS A 787 -4.33 5.53 3.47
CA LYS A 787 -3.73 4.30 4.01
C LYS A 787 -4.47 3.06 3.54
N ALA A 788 -3.74 1.99 3.27
CA ALA A 788 -4.29 0.65 3.17
C ALA A 788 -4.49 0.03 4.56
N THR A 789 -5.47 -0.86 4.70
CA THR A 789 -5.64 -1.65 5.91
C THR A 789 -4.51 -2.68 6.08
N SER A 790 -4.00 -2.82 7.29
CA SER A 790 -2.84 -3.65 7.62
C SER A 790 -3.10 -5.14 7.43
N SER A 791 -2.09 -5.85 6.91
CA SER A 791 -2.02 -7.32 6.85
C SER A 791 -1.29 -7.95 8.04
N ALA A 792 -0.75 -7.15 8.96
CA ALA A 792 -0.10 -7.67 10.16
C ALA A 792 -1.16 -8.07 11.19
N ASP A 793 -1.04 -9.28 11.77
CA ASP A 793 -2.00 -9.86 12.73
C ASP A 793 -2.40 -8.87 13.85
N ARG A 794 -1.43 -8.07 14.31
CA ARG A 794 -1.62 -7.03 15.33
C ARG A 794 -2.69 -5.99 15.04
N ASP A 795 -2.86 -5.62 13.78
CA ASP A 795 -3.67 -4.49 13.31
C ASP A 795 -4.58 -4.93 12.14
N LEU A 796 -4.87 -6.25 12.06
CA LEU A 796 -5.44 -6.89 10.87
C LEU A 796 -6.73 -6.22 10.37
N GLY A 797 -6.69 -5.77 9.11
CA GLY A 797 -7.80 -5.08 8.47
C GLY A 797 -8.07 -3.68 9.00
N THR A 798 -7.12 -3.06 9.72
CA THR A 798 -7.25 -1.67 10.22
C THR A 798 -6.32 -0.68 9.55
N ALA A 799 -6.76 0.57 9.42
CA ALA A 799 -5.97 1.72 9.03
C ALA A 799 -6.15 2.82 10.08
N SER A 800 -5.04 3.35 10.62
CA SER A 800 -5.08 4.31 11.73
C SER A 800 -4.23 5.55 11.47
N TRP A 801 -4.70 6.70 11.93
CA TRP A 801 -4.04 8.00 11.87
C TRP A 801 -4.05 8.67 13.24
N ASN A 802 -3.00 9.43 13.55
CA ASN A 802 -3.03 10.35 14.69
C ASN A 802 -3.57 11.68 14.19
N ILE A 803 -4.35 12.36 15.03
CA ILE A 803 -4.85 13.70 14.78
C ILE A 803 -4.18 14.61 15.79
N MET A 804 -3.75 15.80 15.37
CA MET A 804 -2.98 16.71 16.19
C MET A 804 -3.69 18.07 16.25
N SER A 805 -4.69 18.17 17.12
CA SER A 805 -5.52 19.38 17.27
C SER A 805 -5.99 19.57 18.72
N GLU A 806 -5.83 20.77 19.27
CA GLU A 806 -6.39 21.16 20.58
C GLU A 806 -7.87 21.63 20.51
N GLN A 807 -8.58 21.33 19.42
CA GLN A 807 -9.98 21.75 19.14
C GLN A 807 -10.79 20.57 18.58
N GLU A 808 -12.13 20.61 18.71
CA GLU A 808 -13.05 19.63 18.09
C GLU A 808 -12.79 19.55 16.58
N GLN A 809 -12.81 18.32 16.04
CA GLN A 809 -12.56 18.06 14.63
C GLN A 809 -13.72 17.37 13.95
N GLN A 810 -13.95 17.72 12.68
CA GLN A 810 -14.82 16.95 11.78
C GLN A 810 -13.98 16.45 10.61
N LEU A 811 -13.91 15.13 10.48
CA LEU A 811 -13.05 14.46 9.52
C LEU A 811 -13.88 13.70 8.50
N THR A 812 -13.38 13.63 7.27
CA THR A 812 -14.01 12.89 6.16
C THR A 812 -13.17 11.67 5.83
N LEU A 813 -13.80 10.51 5.80
CA LEU A 813 -13.24 9.21 5.44
C LEU A 813 -13.88 8.73 4.14
N VAL A 814 -13.08 8.24 3.20
CA VAL A 814 -13.57 7.70 1.92
C VAL A 814 -12.90 6.38 1.61
N GLU A 815 -13.69 5.34 1.33
CA GLU A 815 -13.21 4.05 0.87
C GLU A 815 -12.93 4.05 -0.65
N THR A 816 -11.84 3.40 -1.05
CA THR A 816 -11.59 3.00 -2.43
C THR A 816 -12.13 1.59 -2.65
N GLN A 817 -13.21 1.47 -3.43
CA GLN A 817 -13.93 0.21 -3.61
C GLN A 817 -13.09 -0.84 -4.37
N GLN A 818 -13.10 -2.10 -3.91
CA GLN A 818 -12.43 -3.20 -4.61
C GLN A 818 -13.38 -3.91 -5.61
N PRO A 819 -12.87 -4.37 -6.77
CA PRO A 819 -13.68 -5.13 -7.74
C PRO A 819 -14.32 -6.40 -7.14
N GLY A 820 -15.61 -6.62 -7.43
CA GLY A 820 -16.37 -7.80 -6.97
C GLY A 820 -16.97 -7.69 -5.57
N PHE A 821 -16.84 -6.52 -4.93
CA PHE A 821 -17.41 -6.21 -3.62
C PHE A 821 -18.32 -4.98 -3.68
N ASN A 822 -19.31 -4.94 -2.79
CA ASN A 822 -20.22 -3.81 -2.61
C ASN A 822 -20.23 -3.34 -1.16
N LEU A 823 -20.43 -2.05 -0.93
CA LEU A 823 -20.55 -1.47 0.41
C LEU A 823 -21.83 -1.96 1.12
N TYR A 824 -21.69 -2.54 2.31
CA TYR A 824 -22.80 -2.95 3.15
C TYR A 824 -23.17 -1.83 4.13
N LYS A 825 -24.28 -1.13 3.84
CA LYS A 825 -24.75 -0.03 4.69
C LYS A 825 -25.51 -0.55 5.91
N ARG A 826 -25.14 -0.10 7.10
CA ARG A 826 -25.88 -0.40 8.34
C ARG A 826 -26.75 0.78 8.71
N ASN A 827 -28.07 0.58 8.77
CA ASN A 827 -29.06 1.63 9.02
C ASN A 827 -28.86 2.85 8.08
N ASP A 828 -28.71 2.57 6.78
CA ASP A 828 -28.41 3.52 5.71
C ASP A 828 -27.10 4.33 5.86
N LYS A 829 -26.23 4.00 6.82
CA LYS A 829 -24.91 4.62 7.00
C LYS A 829 -23.80 3.80 6.34
N ASN A 830 -22.85 4.50 5.72
CA ASN A 830 -21.68 3.92 5.07
C ASN A 830 -20.66 3.33 6.08
N ALA A 831 -20.74 3.71 7.36
CA ALA A 831 -19.92 3.18 8.44
C ALA A 831 -20.67 3.21 9.78
N VAL A 832 -20.21 2.40 10.74
CA VAL A 832 -20.62 2.51 12.16
C VAL A 832 -19.42 2.96 12.97
N CYS A 833 -19.49 4.14 13.59
CA CYS A 833 -18.40 4.72 14.36
C CYS A 833 -18.72 4.82 15.85
N THR A 834 -17.68 4.69 16.67
CA THR A 834 -17.70 4.96 18.10
C THR A 834 -16.59 5.92 18.48
N GLU A 835 -16.88 6.86 19.36
CA GLU A 835 -15.92 7.71 20.02
C GLU A 835 -15.55 7.10 21.39
N THR A 836 -14.26 7.10 21.73
CA THR A 836 -13.76 6.73 23.05
C THR A 836 -13.02 7.91 23.68
N ARG A 837 -13.38 8.22 24.93
CA ARG A 837 -12.74 9.22 25.79
C ARG A 837 -12.79 8.75 27.23
N ASP A 838 -11.71 8.97 27.98
CA ASP A 838 -11.62 8.63 29.41
C ASP A 838 -12.05 7.16 29.70
N GLY A 839 -11.75 6.24 28.76
CA GLY A 839 -12.15 4.83 28.81
C GLY A 839 -13.61 4.52 28.50
N VAL A 840 -14.44 5.53 28.27
CA VAL A 840 -15.87 5.39 27.92
C VAL A 840 -16.03 5.46 26.41
N THR A 841 -16.51 4.36 25.81
CA THR A 841 -16.85 4.28 24.38
C THR A 841 -18.33 4.54 24.18
N LYS A 842 -18.68 5.41 23.21
CA LYS A 842 -20.06 5.77 22.85
C LYS A 842 -20.22 5.74 21.32
N PRO A 843 -21.39 5.38 20.77
CA PRO A 843 -21.69 5.58 19.36
C PRO A 843 -21.57 7.07 19.01
N VAL A 844 -20.98 7.38 17.85
CA VAL A 844 -20.94 8.74 17.30
C VAL A 844 -21.71 8.78 15.99
N GLU A 845 -22.39 9.89 15.70
CA GLU A 845 -23.17 10.01 14.48
C GLU A 845 -22.28 10.05 13.24
N VAL A 846 -22.68 9.31 12.21
CA VAL A 846 -22.03 9.25 10.90
C VAL A 846 -22.93 9.94 9.88
N THR A 847 -22.38 10.86 9.10
CA THR A 847 -23.06 11.48 7.95
C THR A 847 -22.45 10.94 6.67
N ASN A 848 -23.23 10.33 5.77
CA ASN A 848 -22.70 9.87 4.48
C ASN A 848 -22.25 11.06 3.63
N ASP A 849 -21.18 10.87 2.88
CA ASP A 849 -20.57 11.88 2.01
C ASP A 849 -20.25 11.23 0.66
N GLY A 850 -21.26 11.16 -0.22
CA GLY A 850 -21.22 10.37 -1.45
C GLY A 850 -21.45 8.86 -1.22
N GLU A 851 -21.10 8.06 -2.23
CA GLU A 851 -21.39 6.62 -2.25
C GLU A 851 -20.55 5.82 -1.24
N PHE A 852 -19.25 6.11 -1.16
CA PHE A 852 -18.26 5.40 -0.33
C PHE A 852 -17.63 6.26 0.78
N GLY A 853 -18.04 7.53 0.90
CA GLY A 853 -17.52 8.47 1.89
C GLY A 853 -18.44 8.70 3.07
N PHE A 854 -17.87 9.15 4.19
CA PHE A 854 -18.61 9.55 5.38
C PHE A 854 -17.82 10.54 6.25
N LYS A 855 -18.55 11.34 7.02
CA LYS A 855 -18.03 12.32 7.97
C LYS A 855 -18.29 11.86 9.40
N VAL A 856 -17.30 12.08 10.26
CA VAL A 856 -17.34 11.77 11.69
C VAL A 856 -16.76 12.93 12.49
N LYS A 857 -17.29 13.13 13.70
CA LYS A 857 -16.79 14.14 14.65
C LYS A 857 -15.91 13.51 15.72
N MET A 858 -14.88 14.25 16.13
CA MET A 858 -14.03 13.97 17.28
C MET A 858 -14.15 15.14 18.24
N SER A 859 -14.81 14.94 19.37
CA SER A 859 -14.94 15.98 20.39
C SER A 859 -13.58 16.31 21.03
N GLU A 860 -13.47 17.51 21.59
CA GLU A 860 -12.31 17.96 22.38
C GLU A 860 -12.69 18.11 23.86
N LYS A 861 -11.71 17.99 24.76
CA LYS A 861 -11.80 18.32 26.19
C LYS A 861 -10.39 18.48 26.74
N ASP A 862 -10.14 19.51 27.54
CA ASP A 862 -8.86 19.80 28.20
C ASP A 862 -7.67 19.83 27.21
N LYS A 863 -7.88 20.40 26.01
CA LYS A 863 -6.97 20.47 24.85
C LYS A 863 -6.61 19.11 24.23
N LYS A 864 -7.39 18.05 24.51
CA LYS A 864 -7.20 16.70 23.97
C LYS A 864 -8.41 16.24 23.16
N LEU A 865 -8.19 15.85 21.90
CA LEU A 865 -9.22 15.14 21.14
C LEU A 865 -9.51 13.74 21.71
N SER A 866 -10.71 13.25 21.40
CA SER A 866 -11.10 11.85 21.59
C SER A 866 -10.39 10.91 20.60
N SER A 867 -10.58 9.60 20.77
CA SER A 867 -10.26 8.61 19.74
C SER A 867 -11.55 8.14 19.06
N VAL A 868 -11.55 8.00 17.74
CA VAL A 868 -12.68 7.49 16.96
C VAL A 868 -12.30 6.19 16.27
N SER A 869 -13.14 5.17 16.42
CA SER A 869 -13.03 3.89 15.73
C SER A 869 -14.27 3.69 14.86
N CYS A 870 -14.07 3.44 13.56
CA CYS A 870 -15.12 3.25 12.57
C CYS A 870 -15.00 1.86 11.94
N VAL A 871 -16.13 1.19 11.76
CA VAL A 871 -16.21 -0.11 11.10
C VAL A 871 -16.93 0.05 9.76
N VAL A 872 -16.29 -0.44 8.69
CA VAL A 872 -16.79 -0.38 7.31
C VAL A 872 -16.85 -1.79 6.74
N ASP A 873 -18.06 -2.20 6.35
CA ASP A 873 -18.36 -3.57 5.94
C ASP A 873 -18.65 -3.62 4.43
N ASN A 874 -18.04 -4.56 3.70
CA ASN A 874 -18.47 -4.89 2.33
C ASN A 874 -18.91 -6.35 2.24
N TYR A 875 -19.68 -6.69 1.23
CA TYR A 875 -20.04 -8.08 0.94
C TYR A 875 -19.55 -8.48 -0.45
N LYS A 876 -19.16 -9.75 -0.60
CA LYS A 876 -18.81 -10.33 -1.91
C LYS A 876 -20.08 -10.47 -2.74
N GLN A 877 -20.05 -10.05 -4.00
CA GLN A 877 -21.17 -10.20 -4.92
C GLN A 877 -21.51 -11.70 -5.14
N PRO A 878 -22.78 -12.14 -5.02
CA PRO A 878 -23.13 -13.57 -5.13
C PRO A 878 -22.88 -14.17 -6.52
N GLU A 879 -22.31 -15.38 -6.56
CA GLU A 879 -22.15 -16.18 -7.78
C GLU A 879 -23.49 -16.80 -8.21
N THR A 880 -24.29 -16.01 -8.92
CA THR A 880 -25.58 -16.44 -9.46
C THR A 880 -25.36 -17.10 -10.84
N PRO A 881 -25.91 -18.31 -11.11
CA PRO A 881 -25.84 -18.91 -12.45
C PRO A 881 -26.40 -17.95 -13.51
N PRO A 882 -25.73 -17.75 -14.66
CA PRO A 882 -26.16 -16.76 -15.64
C PRO A 882 -27.61 -16.96 -16.09
N GLY A 883 -28.41 -15.91 -15.96
CA GLY A 883 -29.78 -15.91 -16.46
C GLY A 883 -29.81 -15.76 -17.98
N LYS A 884 -30.94 -16.09 -18.60
CA LYS A 884 -31.17 -15.85 -20.04
C LYS A 884 -32.42 -15.01 -20.22
N LEU A 885 -32.24 -13.78 -20.70
CA LEU A 885 -33.33 -12.88 -21.05
C LEU A 885 -33.66 -13.04 -22.53
N THR A 886 -34.89 -13.45 -22.82
CA THR A 886 -35.43 -13.67 -24.17
C THR A 886 -36.34 -12.51 -24.56
N PHE A 887 -36.13 -11.95 -25.75
CA PHE A 887 -36.90 -10.82 -26.28
C PHE A 887 -38.00 -11.31 -27.21
N LYS A 888 -39.20 -10.76 -27.06
CA LYS A 888 -40.33 -10.99 -27.97
C LYS A 888 -40.88 -9.67 -28.49
N LYS A 889 -41.31 -9.63 -29.75
CA LYS A 889 -42.04 -8.49 -30.30
C LYS A 889 -43.53 -8.80 -30.39
N ALA A 890 -44.35 -7.80 -30.12
CA ALA A 890 -45.79 -7.84 -30.32
C ALA A 890 -46.29 -6.53 -30.94
N GLN A 891 -47.55 -6.55 -31.38
CA GLN A 891 -48.30 -5.38 -31.85
C GLN A 891 -49.67 -5.31 -31.17
N TYR A 892 -50.22 -4.10 -31.02
CA TYR A 892 -51.62 -3.91 -30.62
C TYR A 892 -52.57 -4.05 -31.81
N ASP A 893 -53.49 -5.02 -31.72
CA ASP A 893 -54.66 -5.16 -32.59
C ASP A 893 -55.93 -4.90 -31.76
N GLY A 894 -56.44 -3.67 -31.84
CA GLY A 894 -57.43 -3.16 -30.87
C GLY A 894 -56.85 -3.17 -29.45
N ASP A 895 -57.59 -3.76 -28.51
CA ASP A 895 -57.17 -3.93 -27.11
C ASP A 895 -56.35 -5.22 -26.87
N LYS A 896 -56.00 -5.97 -27.93
CA LYS A 896 -55.26 -7.24 -27.82
C LYS A 896 -53.81 -7.07 -28.24
N ILE A 897 -52.89 -7.68 -27.47
CA ILE A 897 -51.48 -7.78 -27.82
C ILE A 897 -51.28 -9.10 -28.57
N VAL A 898 -50.78 -9.01 -29.81
CA VAL A 898 -50.52 -10.17 -30.69
C VAL A 898 -49.03 -10.29 -30.93
N GLU A 899 -48.44 -11.44 -30.56
CA GLU A 899 -47.02 -11.73 -30.74
C GLU A 899 -46.67 -11.83 -32.24
N MET A 900 -45.53 -11.26 -32.62
CA MET A 900 -44.99 -11.28 -33.97
C MET A 900 -43.98 -12.43 -34.15
N SER A 901 -43.72 -12.82 -35.40
CA SER A 901 -42.65 -13.78 -35.68
C SER A 901 -41.28 -13.12 -35.43
N GLY A 902 -40.57 -13.65 -34.43
CA GLY A 902 -39.30 -13.11 -33.94
C GLY A 902 -39.40 -11.64 -33.54
N LEU A 903 -38.36 -10.86 -33.84
CA LEU A 903 -38.35 -9.42 -33.53
C LEU A 903 -38.99 -8.53 -34.61
N GLY A 904 -39.57 -9.08 -35.69
CA GLY A 904 -40.21 -8.29 -36.76
C GLY A 904 -39.28 -7.31 -37.51
N GLY A 905 -37.96 -7.44 -37.35
CA GLY A 905 -36.96 -6.50 -37.87
C GLY A 905 -36.62 -5.33 -36.93
N ALA A 906 -37.16 -5.33 -35.71
CA ALA A 906 -36.86 -4.35 -34.66
C ALA A 906 -35.44 -4.49 -34.10
N THR A 907 -34.92 -3.42 -33.50
CA THR A 907 -33.65 -3.43 -32.76
C THR A 907 -33.76 -2.68 -31.44
N PHE A 908 -33.14 -3.22 -30.40
CA PHE A 908 -33.15 -2.65 -29.05
C PHE A 908 -31.74 -2.39 -28.54
N LYS A 909 -31.61 -1.44 -27.63
CA LYS A 909 -30.42 -1.20 -26.82
C LYS A 909 -30.80 -1.23 -25.35
N ILE A 910 -29.94 -1.80 -24.50
CA ILE A 910 -30.13 -1.85 -23.05
C ILE A 910 -29.07 -1.02 -22.37
N TYR A 911 -29.49 -0.14 -21.45
CA TYR A 911 -28.64 0.73 -20.64
C TYR A 911 -28.92 0.49 -19.15
N PRO A 912 -27.94 0.73 -18.25
CA PRO A 912 -28.21 0.76 -16.82
C PRO A 912 -28.99 2.03 -16.45
N SER A 913 -29.54 2.10 -15.23
CA SER A 913 -30.23 3.28 -14.70
C SER A 913 -29.30 4.17 -13.89
N LYS A 914 -29.32 5.49 -14.16
CA LYS A 914 -28.69 6.54 -13.35
C LYS A 914 -29.70 7.64 -13.08
N GLY A 915 -30.01 7.88 -11.82
CA GLY A 915 -31.03 8.87 -11.41
C GLY A 915 -32.46 8.55 -11.89
N GLY A 916 -32.77 7.30 -12.24
CA GLY A 916 -34.09 6.93 -12.79
C GLY A 916 -34.25 7.23 -14.29
N GLN A 917 -33.14 7.36 -15.02
CA GLN A 917 -33.09 7.50 -16.49
C GLN A 917 -32.02 6.56 -17.08
N PRO A 918 -32.05 6.27 -18.40
CA PRO A 918 -31.02 5.45 -19.04
C PRO A 918 -29.65 6.14 -18.97
N ASP A 919 -28.65 5.44 -18.42
CA ASP A 919 -27.28 5.92 -18.37
C ASP A 919 -26.55 5.68 -19.69
N TYR A 920 -26.75 6.60 -20.63
CA TYR A 920 -26.01 6.60 -21.90
C TYR A 920 -24.50 6.84 -21.72
N SER A 921 -24.05 7.33 -20.55
CA SER A 921 -22.62 7.57 -20.27
C SER A 921 -21.86 6.31 -19.86
N ALA A 922 -22.56 5.31 -19.30
CA ALA A 922 -22.05 3.95 -19.10
C ALA A 922 -21.98 3.12 -20.41
N GLY A 923 -22.59 3.61 -21.49
CA GLY A 923 -22.68 2.93 -22.77
C GLY A 923 -23.81 1.88 -22.85
N GLU A 924 -24.05 1.37 -24.06
CA GLU A 924 -25.00 0.28 -24.27
C GLU A 924 -24.43 -1.05 -23.74
N LEU A 925 -25.11 -1.67 -22.77
CA LEU A 925 -24.72 -2.98 -22.23
C LEU A 925 -24.98 -4.10 -23.23
N TYR A 926 -26.07 -3.97 -23.99
CA TYR A 926 -26.46 -4.93 -25.02
C TYR A 926 -27.14 -4.21 -26.19
N THR A 927 -26.76 -4.58 -27.41
CA THR A 927 -27.49 -4.24 -28.64
C THR A 927 -28.12 -5.50 -29.22
N ILE A 928 -29.45 -5.49 -29.31
CA ILE A 928 -30.28 -6.62 -29.75
C ILE A 928 -30.65 -6.40 -31.22
N LYS A 929 -30.11 -7.26 -32.09
CA LYS A 929 -30.31 -7.21 -33.55
C LYS A 929 -31.38 -8.23 -34.00
N PRO A 930 -31.95 -8.11 -35.22
CA PRO A 930 -32.93 -9.09 -35.70
C PRO A 930 -32.30 -10.48 -35.79
N GLY A 931 -32.93 -11.48 -35.18
CA GLY A 931 -32.38 -12.85 -35.05
C GLY A 931 -31.58 -13.11 -33.76
N GLN A 932 -31.23 -12.07 -32.99
CA GLN A 932 -30.61 -12.22 -31.67
C GLN A 932 -31.69 -12.16 -30.57
N GLU A 933 -32.47 -13.23 -30.44
CA GLU A 933 -33.67 -13.23 -29.59
C GLU A 933 -33.39 -13.41 -28.09
N SER A 934 -32.13 -13.49 -27.66
CA SER A 934 -31.79 -13.57 -26.23
C SER A 934 -30.38 -13.08 -25.88
N ILE A 935 -30.18 -12.73 -24.60
CA ILE A 935 -28.88 -12.41 -24.00
C ILE A 935 -28.67 -13.19 -22.70
N GLU A 936 -27.40 -13.34 -22.33
CA GLU A 936 -26.96 -13.86 -21.03
C GLU A 936 -26.85 -12.73 -20.00
N VAL A 937 -27.31 -12.99 -18.78
CA VAL A 937 -27.48 -12.01 -17.68
C VAL A 937 -26.62 -12.44 -16.50
N LYS A 938 -25.72 -11.56 -16.04
CA LYS A 938 -24.75 -11.82 -14.94
C LYS A 938 -24.78 -10.80 -13.80
N THR A 939 -25.70 -9.85 -13.85
CA THR A 939 -25.75 -8.70 -12.94
C THR A 939 -27.20 -8.37 -12.61
N THR A 940 -27.48 -8.06 -11.35
CA THR A 940 -28.74 -7.43 -10.94
C THR A 940 -28.69 -5.93 -11.25
N GLY A 941 -29.85 -5.29 -11.28
CA GLY A 941 -29.96 -3.84 -11.46
C GLY A 941 -31.29 -3.42 -12.08
N THR A 942 -31.44 -2.10 -12.23
CA THR A 942 -32.52 -1.47 -12.98
C THR A 942 -31.98 -1.03 -14.33
N PHE A 943 -32.71 -1.36 -15.39
CA PHE A 943 -32.27 -1.18 -16.78
C PHE A 943 -33.36 -0.52 -17.62
N PHE A 944 -32.93 0.17 -18.67
CA PHE A 944 -33.81 0.75 -19.66
C PHE A 944 -33.61 0.09 -21.01
N LEU A 945 -34.70 -0.40 -21.61
CA LEU A 945 -34.75 -0.82 -23.00
C LEU A 945 -35.14 0.38 -23.87
N VAL A 946 -34.26 0.73 -24.79
CA VAL A 946 -34.46 1.75 -25.83
C VAL A 946 -34.69 1.03 -27.14
N GLU A 947 -35.89 1.13 -27.71
CA GLU A 947 -36.11 0.69 -29.08
C GLU A 947 -35.44 1.69 -30.04
N THR A 948 -34.62 1.18 -30.94
CA THR A 948 -33.86 1.98 -31.92
C THR A 948 -34.36 1.81 -33.35
N LYS A 949 -35.22 0.81 -33.57
CA LYS A 949 -35.93 0.57 -34.83
C LYS A 949 -37.17 -0.27 -34.54
N ALA A 950 -38.33 0.16 -35.02
CA ALA A 950 -39.58 -0.59 -34.97
C ALA A 950 -39.74 -1.55 -36.18
N PRO A 951 -40.63 -2.55 -36.09
CA PRO A 951 -41.07 -3.34 -37.23
C PRO A 951 -41.74 -2.48 -38.32
N LYS A 952 -41.68 -2.94 -39.56
CA LYS A 952 -42.24 -2.20 -40.72
C LYS A 952 -43.75 -1.99 -40.58
N GLY A 953 -44.18 -0.74 -40.42
CA GLY A 953 -45.59 -0.35 -40.31
C GLY A 953 -46.06 -0.06 -38.87
N LEU A 954 -45.18 -0.21 -37.89
CA LEU A 954 -45.44 0.13 -36.48
C LEU A 954 -44.67 1.39 -36.07
N ASN A 955 -45.11 2.04 -35.00
CA ASN A 955 -44.44 3.19 -34.40
C ASN A 955 -43.35 2.73 -33.44
N LEU A 956 -42.19 3.39 -33.48
CA LEU A 956 -41.14 3.27 -32.46
C LEU A 956 -41.70 3.65 -31.08
N LEU A 957 -41.29 2.93 -30.04
CA LEU A 957 -41.56 3.34 -28.66
C LEU A 957 -41.09 4.80 -28.43
N ALA A 958 -42.01 5.63 -27.91
CA ALA A 958 -41.78 7.06 -27.76
C ALA A 958 -40.80 7.41 -26.63
N GLN A 959 -40.59 6.50 -25.67
CA GLN A 959 -39.69 6.66 -24.52
C GLN A 959 -39.03 5.31 -24.17
N PRO A 960 -37.83 5.33 -23.55
CA PRO A 960 -37.21 4.14 -22.98
C PRO A 960 -38.12 3.48 -21.95
N VAL A 961 -38.15 2.14 -21.91
CA VAL A 961 -38.98 1.39 -20.96
C VAL A 961 -38.13 0.73 -19.88
N GLU A 962 -38.49 1.00 -18.63
CA GLU A 962 -37.79 0.53 -17.44
C GLU A 962 -38.19 -0.91 -17.07
N PHE A 963 -37.20 -1.74 -16.73
CA PHE A 963 -37.41 -3.06 -16.14
C PHE A 963 -36.28 -3.37 -15.15
N GLN A 964 -36.56 -4.26 -14.19
CA GLN A 964 -35.60 -4.65 -13.17
C GLN A 964 -35.22 -6.12 -13.33
N ILE A 965 -33.94 -6.42 -13.12
CA ILE A 965 -33.45 -7.79 -12.91
C ILE A 965 -32.98 -7.89 -11.45
N SER A 966 -33.64 -8.75 -10.69
CA SER A 966 -33.31 -9.11 -9.31
C SER A 966 -32.91 -10.58 -9.21
N VAL A 967 -32.56 -11.06 -8.01
CA VAL A 967 -32.46 -12.50 -7.72
C VAL A 967 -33.67 -12.89 -6.88
N ASP A 968 -34.35 -13.96 -7.27
CA ASP A 968 -35.44 -14.54 -6.50
C ASP A 968 -34.89 -15.25 -5.26
N GLU A 969 -35.29 -14.81 -4.07
CA GLU A 969 -34.68 -15.25 -2.80
C GLU A 969 -34.85 -16.75 -2.52
N GLN A 970 -35.95 -17.35 -3.00
CA GLN A 970 -36.28 -18.77 -2.77
C GLN A 970 -35.57 -19.68 -3.76
N THR A 971 -35.53 -19.28 -5.04
CA THR A 971 -35.00 -20.12 -6.13
C THR A 971 -33.55 -19.81 -6.51
N LYS A 972 -32.99 -18.70 -5.99
CA LYS A 972 -31.62 -18.21 -6.24
C LYS A 972 -31.30 -18.06 -7.74
N GLN A 973 -32.31 -17.70 -8.52
CA GLN A 973 -32.22 -17.43 -9.96
C GLN A 973 -32.49 -15.95 -10.25
N TYR A 974 -31.91 -15.42 -11.33
CA TYR A 974 -32.30 -14.11 -11.84
C TYR A 974 -33.79 -14.07 -12.18
N LYS A 975 -34.47 -12.97 -11.87
CA LYS A 975 -35.89 -12.77 -12.07
C LYS A 975 -36.11 -11.40 -12.70
N ILE A 976 -37.04 -11.33 -13.65
CA ILE A 976 -37.41 -10.07 -14.30
C ILE A 976 -38.74 -9.55 -13.77
N SER A 977 -38.80 -8.25 -13.48
CA SER A 977 -40.01 -7.55 -13.04
C SER A 977 -40.16 -6.19 -13.73
N ALA A 978 -41.41 -5.85 -14.08
CA ALA A 978 -41.75 -4.54 -14.64
C ALA A 978 -41.89 -3.51 -13.52
N VAL A 979 -41.43 -2.28 -13.76
CA VAL A 979 -41.60 -1.17 -12.82
C VAL A 979 -42.97 -0.53 -13.05
N SER A 980 -43.68 -0.16 -11.98
CA SER A 980 -45.13 0.18 -12.02
C SER A 980 -45.52 1.38 -12.91
N THR A 981 -44.54 2.08 -13.45
CA THR A 981 -44.66 3.20 -14.42
C THR A 981 -44.77 2.74 -15.88
N SER A 982 -44.38 1.51 -16.21
CA SER A 982 -44.39 1.01 -17.60
C SER A 982 -45.83 0.75 -18.08
N SER A 983 -46.37 1.64 -18.91
CA SER A 983 -47.79 1.77 -19.25
C SER A 983 -48.33 0.70 -20.22
N GLY A 984 -48.18 -0.59 -19.88
CA GLY A 984 -48.68 -1.73 -20.66
C GLY A 984 -47.88 -2.07 -21.93
N GLN A 985 -46.86 -1.26 -22.27
CA GLN A 985 -46.01 -1.40 -23.48
C GLN A 985 -45.04 -2.58 -23.41
N ILE A 986 -44.72 -3.07 -22.21
CA ILE A 986 -43.97 -4.31 -22.00
C ILE A 986 -44.75 -5.30 -21.16
N GLN A 987 -44.52 -6.59 -21.41
CA GLN A 987 -44.85 -7.67 -20.50
C GLN A 987 -43.58 -8.42 -20.16
N VAL A 988 -43.36 -8.70 -18.87
CA VAL A 988 -42.21 -9.49 -18.41
C VAL A 988 -42.67 -10.67 -17.57
N SER A 989 -41.96 -11.79 -17.68
CA SER A 989 -42.25 -12.99 -16.90
C SER A 989 -41.04 -13.92 -16.82
N GLY A 990 -41.08 -14.86 -15.88
CA GLY A 990 -40.10 -15.92 -15.74
C GLY A 990 -38.85 -15.55 -14.96
N GLN A 991 -37.94 -16.53 -14.88
CA GLN A 991 -36.74 -16.52 -14.07
C GLN A 991 -35.69 -17.49 -14.65
N GLY A 992 -34.44 -17.35 -14.23
CA GLY A 992 -33.33 -18.19 -14.66
C GLY A 992 -33.09 -18.10 -16.16
N ASP A 993 -33.17 -19.25 -16.84
CA ASP A 993 -33.05 -19.40 -18.29
C ASP A 993 -34.33 -19.04 -19.07
N LYS A 994 -35.43 -18.76 -18.36
CA LYS A 994 -36.78 -18.54 -18.91
C LYS A 994 -37.30 -17.11 -18.70
N MET A 995 -36.43 -16.13 -18.49
CA MET A 995 -36.86 -14.73 -18.43
C MET A 995 -37.29 -14.27 -19.82
N ILE A 996 -38.46 -13.64 -19.90
CA ILE A 996 -39.05 -13.11 -21.13
C ILE A 996 -39.35 -11.62 -20.93
N LEU A 997 -38.94 -10.80 -21.89
CA LEU A 997 -39.38 -9.40 -22.05
C LEU A 997 -40.03 -9.28 -23.43
N GLN A 998 -41.34 -9.05 -23.45
CA GLN A 998 -42.12 -8.78 -24.65
C GLN A 998 -42.38 -7.28 -24.79
N VAL A 999 -42.17 -6.72 -25.99
CA VAL A 999 -42.37 -5.29 -26.31
C VAL A 999 -43.49 -5.13 -27.35
N ALA A 1000 -44.51 -4.32 -27.05
CA ALA A 1000 -45.69 -4.12 -27.91
C ALA A 1000 -45.75 -2.71 -28.55
N ASP A 1001 -45.87 -2.65 -29.88
CA ASP A 1001 -45.99 -1.36 -30.62
C ASP A 1001 -47.40 -1.12 -31.17
N THR A 1002 -47.68 0.14 -31.47
CA THR A 1002 -48.92 0.58 -32.14
C THR A 1002 -48.73 0.76 -33.64
N THR A 1003 -49.81 0.65 -34.41
CA THR A 1003 -49.78 0.84 -35.87
C THR A 1003 -49.56 2.29 -36.28
N ALA A 1004 -48.73 2.51 -37.31
CA ALA A 1004 -48.43 3.83 -37.83
C ALA A 1004 -49.68 4.52 -38.41
N GLY A 1005 -49.91 5.78 -38.03
CA GLY A 1005 -51.02 6.61 -38.54
C GLY A 1005 -52.25 6.74 -37.64
N LYS A 1006 -52.27 6.15 -36.44
CA LYS A 1006 -53.26 6.48 -35.39
C LYS A 1006 -52.54 7.01 -34.14
N LEU A 1007 -52.93 8.20 -33.69
CA LEU A 1007 -52.43 8.79 -32.44
C LEU A 1007 -52.85 7.94 -31.23
N PRO A 1008 -51.95 7.67 -30.26
CA PRO A 1008 -52.36 7.15 -28.96
C PRO A 1008 -53.22 8.18 -28.24
N LYS A 1009 -54.32 7.74 -27.61
CA LYS A 1009 -55.21 8.62 -26.82
C LYS A 1009 -54.55 9.04 -25.50
N THR A 1010 -53.64 10.01 -25.55
CA THR A 1010 -52.93 10.56 -24.38
C THR A 1010 -53.13 12.08 -24.26
N GLY A 1011 -54.40 12.51 -24.32
CA GLY A 1011 -54.81 13.87 -23.96
C GLY A 1011 -55.40 13.89 -22.55
N GLY A 1012 -54.57 14.08 -21.53
CA GLY A 1012 -55.04 14.35 -20.16
C GLY A 1012 -55.68 15.74 -20.03
N TYR A 1013 -56.57 15.91 -19.06
CA TYR A 1013 -57.44 17.10 -18.89
C TYR A 1013 -56.72 18.47 -18.86
N GLY A 1014 -55.42 18.54 -18.59
CA GLY A 1014 -54.66 19.79 -18.51
C GLY A 1014 -54.55 20.57 -19.84
N VAL A 1015 -54.46 19.89 -20.98
CA VAL A 1015 -54.20 20.54 -22.29
C VAL A 1015 -55.38 21.42 -22.74
N ALA A 1016 -56.61 21.01 -22.42
CA ALA A 1016 -57.82 21.76 -22.74
C ALA A 1016 -57.87 23.14 -22.05
N LEU A 1017 -57.31 23.25 -20.84
CA LEU A 1017 -57.26 24.50 -20.08
C LEU A 1017 -56.34 25.53 -20.74
N VAL A 1018 -55.17 25.09 -21.21
CA VAL A 1018 -54.18 25.96 -21.90
C VAL A 1018 -54.75 26.44 -23.24
N GLY A 1019 -55.44 25.56 -23.99
CA GLY A 1019 -56.12 25.94 -25.23
C GLY A 1019 -57.22 26.99 -25.02
N LEU A 1020 -58.00 26.88 -23.94
CA LEU A 1020 -59.01 27.88 -23.57
C LEU A 1020 -58.39 29.24 -23.22
N ILE A 1021 -57.30 29.26 -22.46
CA ILE A 1021 -56.59 30.51 -22.10
C ILE A 1021 -56.05 31.19 -23.37
N GLY A 1022 -55.46 30.44 -24.29
CA GLY A 1022 -54.99 30.96 -25.58
C GLY A 1022 -56.12 31.57 -26.42
N ALA A 1023 -57.28 30.92 -26.49
CA ALA A 1023 -58.45 31.42 -27.22
C ALA A 1023 -59.02 32.72 -26.60
N VAL A 1024 -59.06 32.82 -25.26
CA VAL A 1024 -59.50 34.03 -24.55
C VAL A 1024 -58.56 35.21 -24.79
N LEU A 1025 -57.24 34.99 -24.76
CA LEU A 1025 -56.24 36.03 -25.04
C LEU A 1025 -56.32 36.52 -26.49
N ALA A 1026 -56.49 35.62 -27.45
CA ALA A 1026 -56.69 35.98 -28.86
C ALA A 1026 -57.98 36.79 -29.07
N GLY A 1027 -59.08 36.40 -28.42
CA GLY A 1027 -60.35 37.14 -28.44
C GLY A 1027 -60.26 38.55 -27.84
N ALA A 1028 -59.55 38.69 -26.72
CA ALA A 1028 -59.30 39.98 -26.07
C ALA A 1028 -58.48 40.93 -26.96
N GLY A 1029 -57.44 40.42 -27.63
CA GLY A 1029 -56.63 41.18 -28.59
C GLY A 1029 -57.45 41.70 -29.77
N LEU A 1030 -58.33 40.87 -30.33
CA LEU A 1030 -59.24 41.25 -31.43
C LEU A 1030 -60.27 42.32 -31.04
N LEU A 1031 -60.77 42.29 -29.80
CA LEU A 1031 -61.72 43.29 -29.29
C LEU A 1031 -61.04 44.63 -28.97
N LEU A 1032 -59.81 44.62 -28.44
CA LEU A 1032 -59.05 45.84 -28.15
C LEU A 1032 -58.53 46.51 -29.43
N GLY A 1033 -58.16 45.74 -30.46
CA GLY A 1033 -57.76 46.26 -31.78
C GLY A 1033 -58.86 47.06 -32.50
N ARG A 1034 -60.14 46.71 -32.29
CA ARG A 1034 -61.29 47.37 -32.94
C ARG A 1034 -61.72 48.71 -32.33
N ARG A 1035 -61.06 49.20 -31.27
CA ARG A 1035 -61.39 50.49 -30.62
C ARG A 1035 -60.43 51.64 -30.93
N LYS A 1036 -59.50 51.49 -31.87
CA LYS A 1036 -58.58 52.56 -32.33
C LYS A 1036 -58.76 53.00 -33.79
N THR A 1037 -59.83 52.55 -34.45
CA THR A 1037 -60.25 53.03 -35.78
C THR A 1037 -61.76 53.27 -35.79
N ALA A 1038 -62.15 54.38 -35.16
CA ALA A 1038 -63.44 55.07 -35.28
C ALA A 1038 -63.17 56.55 -34.96
#